data_AF-A0AA88YNQ4-F1
#
_entry.id   AF-A0AA88YNQ4-F1
#
_cell.length_a   1.000
_cell.length_b   1.000
_cell.length_c   1.000
_cell.angle_alpha   90.00
_cell.angle_beta   90.00
_cell.angle_gamma   90.00
#
_symmetry.space_group_name_H-M   'P 1'
#
loop_
_entity.id
_entity.type
_entity.pdbx_description
1 polymer ?
#
loop_
_entity_poly.entity_id
_entity_poly.type
_entity_poly.pdbx_seq_one_letter_code
_entity_poly.pdbx_strand_id
1 'polypeptide(L)'
;MDKRLQPVQELKFDDGHHHHDNDELARKLDKQIRVLCWVMTAPKNLEKKAIHVKKTWGKRCTKLVFFSSETNVSFPTIGLNISEGREHLTAKTMRGFRYVYDYFFEEADWFMKADDDTYVIMENLRYFLSSQNTKDPVYFGHHFKTLVKQGYYSGGAGYVLSKEALNRIATTGNNPKFCRQDGGAEDAELGKCMERLGVKTVNSTDAMGRSRFHCFDLETHLFGGYPGWYYNYDANGAKKMHYSLRKINIKEVPNRHSVSKSRRQGKIVRIPIETVANPGMNNIPKCDQVPGEIQRLLIACNAHNDELARKLDKQIRVLCWLRNKCFFPNNRIKHIRREGNLTAKTMRGFRYVYDYFFEEADLFMKADDDTYVIMENLQYFLSSQNTKDPVYFGHHFKTIVKQGYYSGGAGYVLSKEALNRIATTGNNPKFCRQDGGAEDAEIGKCMERLGVKTVNSTDAMGRSRFHCFDLETHLFGGYPGWYYKYDANGAKKGVNSISDYAISFHYVPPQKMYALEFYVYHLRPYVCGNGQSSYLNFLFGLAVGLFFAFLISRYSSLQAPLIYTRKVASETFRSYINSRTLQEVESDLEGLHDEMDKRLQPVQELKFDDGHHHHDNDELARKLDKQIRVLCWVMTAPKNLEKKAIHVKKTWGKRCTKLVFFSSETNVSFPTIGLNISEGREHLTAKTMRGFRYVYDYFFEEADWFMKADDDTYVIMENLRYFLSSQNTKDPVYFGHHFKTLVKQGYYSGGAGYVLSKEALNRIATTGNNPKFCRQDGGAEDAELGKCMERLGVKTVNSTDAMGRSRFHCFDLETHLFGGYPGWYYNYDANGAKKGVNSISDYAISFHYVPPQKMYALEFYVYHLRPYDNDELARKLDKQIRVLCWIMTAPKNLEKKAIHVKKTWGKRCTKLVFFSSETNISFPTIGLNISEGREHLTAKTMRGFRYVYDYFFEEADWFMKADDDTYVIMENLRYFLSSQNTKDPVYFGHHFKTIVKQGYYSGGAGYVLSKEALKRIATTGNNPKFCRQDGGAEDAELGKCMERLGVKTVNSTDAMGRSRFHCFDLETHLFGGYPGWYYKYDANGAKKVEEIQVEGCSAFIGPLSDPIMSQAAGSNGNVLSSK
;
A
#
# COMPACT_ATOMS: atom_id res chain seq x y z
N MET A 1 26.27 17.15 2.47
CA MET A 1 25.28 16.15 2.92
C MET A 1 25.40 15.78 4.41
N ASP A 2 26.57 15.93 5.03
CA ASP A 2 26.92 15.37 6.36
C ASP A 2 26.32 16.08 7.62
N LYS A 3 25.06 16.55 7.57
CA LYS A 3 24.36 17.22 8.71
C LYS A 3 22.88 16.84 8.88
N ARG A 4 22.42 15.73 8.30
CA ARG A 4 21.02 15.25 8.42
C ARG A 4 20.92 13.77 8.80
N LEU A 5 21.50 13.38 9.93
CA LEU A 5 21.35 12.04 10.51
C LEU A 5 21.05 12.14 12.01
N GLN A 6 19.83 11.73 12.40
CA GLN A 6 19.45 11.42 13.78
C GLN A 6 19.54 9.90 14.02
N PRO A 7 19.74 9.42 15.26
CA PRO A 7 19.78 7.99 15.55
C PRO A 7 18.42 7.34 15.25
N VAL A 8 18.41 6.35 14.36
CA VAL A 8 17.22 5.57 14.00
C VAL A 8 17.03 4.44 15.00
N GLN A 9 15.81 4.27 15.52
CA GLN A 9 15.51 3.23 16.50
C GLN A 9 15.72 1.82 15.90
N GLU A 10 16.19 0.88 16.72
CA GLU A 10 16.79 -0.38 16.27
C GLU A 10 15.78 -1.33 15.57
N LEU A 11 15.67 -1.22 14.24
CA LEU A 11 14.94 -2.17 13.40
C LEU A 11 15.66 -3.53 13.38
N LYS A 12 15.14 -4.50 14.13
CA LYS A 12 15.52 -5.91 14.02
C LYS A 12 14.83 -6.55 12.82
N PHE A 13 15.51 -6.51 11.68
CA PHE A 13 15.21 -7.40 10.55
C PHE A 13 15.66 -8.82 10.92
N ASP A 14 14.76 -9.79 10.79
CA ASP A 14 15.06 -11.21 10.95
C ASP A 14 15.31 -11.81 9.56
N ASP A 15 16.49 -12.39 9.33
CA ASP A 15 17.01 -12.71 7.99
C ASP A 15 16.46 -14.03 7.41
N GLY A 16 15.35 -14.54 7.97
CA GLY A 16 14.80 -15.86 7.65
C GLY A 16 13.93 -15.93 6.40
N HIS A 17 13.52 -14.80 5.80
CA HIS A 17 12.73 -14.78 4.58
C HIS A 17 13.62 -14.81 3.33
N HIS A 18 13.90 -16.02 2.83
CA HIS A 18 14.37 -16.21 1.46
C HIS A 18 13.26 -15.79 0.48
N HIS A 19 13.52 -14.77 -0.33
CA HIS A 19 12.71 -14.48 -1.52
C HIS A 19 12.89 -15.64 -2.51
N HIS A 20 11.83 -16.42 -2.73
CA HIS A 20 11.88 -17.59 -3.60
C HIS A 20 11.38 -17.28 -5.02
N ASP A 21 12.16 -16.45 -5.71
CA ASP A 21 12.22 -16.45 -7.18
C ASP A 21 13.69 -16.69 -7.59
N ASN A 22 14.04 -17.98 -7.62
CA ASN A 22 15.30 -18.56 -8.15
C ASN A 22 16.65 -18.19 -7.47
N ASP A 23 16.69 -18.22 -6.13
CA ASP A 23 17.88 -17.99 -5.28
C ASP A 23 19.03 -19.04 -5.44
N GLU A 24 18.97 -19.98 -6.39
CA GLU A 24 20.05 -20.99 -6.58
C GLU A 24 21.32 -20.39 -7.19
N LEU A 25 21.22 -19.55 -8.23
CA LEU A 25 22.40 -18.92 -8.82
C LEU A 25 23.09 -18.00 -7.81
N ALA A 26 22.33 -17.23 -7.03
CA ALA A 26 22.87 -16.39 -5.97
C ALA A 26 23.62 -17.21 -4.90
N ARG A 27 23.03 -18.29 -4.39
CA ARG A 27 23.68 -19.20 -3.42
C ARG A 27 24.87 -19.98 -4.01
N LYS A 28 24.84 -20.33 -5.30
CA LYS A 28 25.96 -20.95 -6.01
C LYS A 28 27.12 -19.97 -6.14
N LEU A 29 26.85 -18.74 -6.56
CA LEU A 29 27.86 -17.69 -6.68
C LEU A 29 28.37 -17.22 -5.31
N ASP A 30 27.55 -17.22 -4.26
CA ASP A 30 28.00 -16.97 -2.88
C ASP A 30 29.05 -17.98 -2.42
N LYS A 31 28.86 -19.26 -2.73
CA LYS A 31 29.84 -20.32 -2.48
C LYS A 31 31.07 -20.28 -3.41
N GLN A 32 30.92 -19.81 -4.64
CA GLN A 32 31.98 -19.80 -5.65
C GLN A 32 32.82 -18.51 -5.67
N ILE A 33 32.29 -17.39 -5.17
CA ILE A 33 32.88 -16.05 -5.30
C ILE A 33 32.96 -15.43 -3.91
N ARG A 34 34.12 -15.62 -3.28
CA ARG A 34 34.40 -15.12 -1.95
C ARG A 34 34.73 -13.63 -2.02
N VAL A 35 33.83 -12.81 -1.47
CA VAL A 35 34.00 -11.35 -1.43
C VAL A 35 34.22 -10.92 0.01
N LEU A 36 35.41 -10.39 0.31
CA LEU A 36 35.64 -9.65 1.54
C LEU A 36 35.18 -8.22 1.33
N CYS A 37 34.27 -7.77 2.19
CA CYS A 37 33.85 -6.38 2.27
C CYS A 37 34.57 -5.73 3.45
N TRP A 38 35.21 -4.59 3.21
CA TRP A 38 35.55 -3.69 4.30
C TRP A 38 34.70 -2.43 4.24
N VAL A 39 34.46 -1.86 5.42
CA VAL A 39 33.70 -0.61 5.56
C VAL A 39 34.57 0.40 6.29
N MET A 40 34.85 1.53 5.64
CA MET A 40 35.54 2.66 6.26
C MET A 40 34.54 3.48 7.08
N THR A 41 34.84 3.71 8.35
CA THR A 41 33.97 4.41 9.31
C THR A 41 34.81 5.27 10.26
N ALA A 42 34.15 6.12 11.04
CA ALA A 42 34.74 6.86 12.17
C ALA A 42 34.12 6.39 13.50
N PRO A 43 34.78 6.56 14.67
CA PRO A 43 34.22 6.19 15.97
C PRO A 43 32.84 6.81 16.25
N LYS A 44 32.64 8.07 15.83
CA LYS A 44 31.36 8.80 15.93
C LYS A 44 30.20 8.23 15.08
N ASN A 45 30.49 7.36 14.12
CA ASN A 45 29.52 6.82 13.15
C ASN A 45 29.12 5.37 13.43
N LEU A 46 29.79 4.68 14.37
CA LEU A 46 29.60 3.23 14.59
C LEU A 46 28.14 2.85 14.85
N GLU A 47 27.49 3.55 15.78
CA GLU A 47 26.09 3.32 16.16
C GLU A 47 25.06 4.01 15.24
N LYS A 48 25.50 4.93 14.38
CA LYS A 48 24.61 5.75 13.51
C LYS A 48 24.55 5.27 12.07
N LYS A 49 25.58 4.55 11.62
CA LYS A 49 25.78 4.14 10.23
C LYS A 49 26.32 2.70 10.13
N ALA A 50 27.51 2.44 10.66
CA ALA A 50 28.19 1.15 10.49
C ALA A 50 27.38 -0.04 11.04
N ILE A 51 26.63 0.17 12.14
CA ILE A 51 25.72 -0.83 12.70
C ILE A 51 24.61 -1.25 11.72
N HIS A 52 24.13 -0.35 10.86
CA HIS A 52 23.13 -0.67 9.87
C HIS A 52 23.73 -1.45 8.70
N VAL A 53 24.97 -1.16 8.29
CA VAL A 53 25.72 -1.99 7.33
C VAL A 53 25.90 -3.42 7.87
N LYS A 54 26.37 -3.56 9.12
CA LYS A 54 26.52 -4.85 9.81
C LYS A 54 25.19 -5.63 9.88
N LYS A 55 24.07 -4.92 10.05
CA LYS A 55 22.71 -5.49 10.19
C LYS A 55 21.93 -5.59 8.88
N THR A 56 22.48 -5.28 7.70
CA THR A 56 21.75 -5.35 6.42
C THR A 56 22.52 -6.11 5.34
N TRP A 57 23.26 -5.43 4.48
CA TRP A 57 23.96 -6.07 3.37
C TRP A 57 25.32 -6.67 3.76
N GLY A 58 26.00 -6.12 4.78
CA GLY A 58 27.36 -6.53 5.14
C GLY A 58 27.43 -7.99 5.60
N LYS A 59 26.37 -8.52 6.21
CA LYS A 59 26.22 -9.93 6.60
C LYS A 59 26.06 -10.91 5.42
N ARG A 60 25.93 -10.41 4.19
CA ARG A 60 25.96 -11.20 2.93
C ARG A 60 27.36 -11.24 2.30
N CYS A 61 28.35 -10.56 2.87
CA CYS A 61 29.75 -10.67 2.48
C CYS A 61 30.37 -11.94 3.06
N THR A 62 31.31 -12.55 2.34
CA THR A 62 32.01 -13.76 2.80
C THR A 62 32.86 -13.47 4.05
N LYS A 63 33.42 -12.27 4.12
CA LYS A 63 34.03 -11.69 5.33
C LYS A 63 33.67 -10.20 5.38
N LEU A 64 33.35 -9.69 6.56
CA LEU A 64 33.04 -8.27 6.79
C LEU A 64 33.95 -7.71 7.87
N VAL A 65 34.66 -6.62 7.58
CA VAL A 65 35.52 -5.91 8.55
C VAL A 65 35.24 -4.41 8.54
N PHE A 66 35.38 -3.77 9.70
CA PHE A 66 35.18 -2.32 9.88
C PHE A 66 36.51 -1.66 10.27
N PHE A 67 36.87 -0.57 9.61
CA PHE A 67 38.08 0.21 9.91
C PHE A 67 37.71 1.60 10.44
N SER A 68 38.42 2.07 11.46
CA SER A 68 38.29 3.42 12.03
C SER A 68 39.64 3.99 12.50
N SER A 69 39.69 5.24 12.97
CA SER A 69 40.90 5.78 13.64
C SER A 69 41.35 4.87 14.80
N GLU A 70 40.40 4.48 15.64
CA GLU A 70 40.61 3.74 16.88
C GLU A 70 39.97 2.35 16.83
N THR A 71 40.49 1.43 17.64
CA THR A 71 39.90 0.10 17.85
C THR A 71 38.76 0.20 18.85
N ASN A 72 37.55 -0.22 18.46
CA ASN A 72 36.44 -0.39 19.37
C ASN A 72 36.14 -1.89 19.52
N VAL A 73 36.17 -2.41 20.75
CA VAL A 73 35.93 -3.84 21.01
C VAL A 73 34.43 -4.18 21.00
N SER A 74 33.57 -3.25 21.45
CA SER A 74 32.12 -3.45 21.55
C SER A 74 31.44 -3.43 20.18
N PHE A 75 31.90 -2.55 19.29
CA PHE A 75 31.59 -2.60 17.86
C PHE A 75 32.91 -2.91 17.13
N PRO A 76 33.21 -4.19 16.81
CA PRO A 76 34.55 -4.67 16.51
C PRO A 76 35.16 -4.00 15.27
N THR A 77 35.82 -2.86 15.49
CA THR A 77 36.57 -2.13 14.47
C THR A 77 38.06 -2.32 14.66
N ILE A 78 38.77 -2.40 13.55
CA ILE A 78 40.22 -2.40 13.52
C ILE A 78 40.67 -0.94 13.50
N GLY A 79 41.34 -0.49 14.56
CA GLY A 79 41.95 0.82 14.65
C GLY A 79 43.16 0.94 13.73
N LEU A 80 43.09 1.85 12.76
CA LEU A 80 44.19 2.15 11.84
C LEU A 80 45.22 3.10 12.46
N ASN A 81 44.93 3.72 13.61
CA ASN A 81 45.73 4.74 14.28
C ASN A 81 46.13 5.89 13.32
N ILE A 82 45.13 6.42 12.62
CA ILE A 82 45.23 7.56 11.70
C ILE A 82 44.07 8.51 12.04
N SER A 83 44.37 9.80 12.13
CA SER A 83 43.44 10.87 12.50
C SER A 83 42.17 10.89 11.65
N GLU A 84 41.05 11.32 12.26
CA GLU A 84 39.82 11.60 11.52
C GLU A 84 39.96 12.90 10.71
N GLY A 85 39.63 12.83 9.42
CA GLY A 85 39.80 13.94 8.48
C GLY A 85 39.60 13.45 7.04
N ARG A 86 39.21 14.33 6.12
CA ARG A 86 39.08 13.96 4.69
C ARG A 86 40.46 13.88 4.02
N GLU A 87 41.34 14.77 4.45
CA GLU A 87 42.75 14.86 4.15
C GLU A 87 43.54 13.59 4.53
N HIS A 88 43.06 12.82 5.51
CA HIS A 88 43.69 11.58 5.98
C HIS A 88 43.06 10.29 5.43
N LEU A 89 42.06 10.40 4.54
CA LEU A 89 41.39 9.22 3.96
C LEU A 89 42.33 8.39 3.09
N THR A 90 43.27 9.03 2.39
CA THR A 90 44.29 8.33 1.59
C THR A 90 45.12 7.39 2.48
N ALA A 91 45.67 7.86 3.60
CA ALA A 91 46.40 7.00 4.53
C ALA A 91 45.53 5.88 5.12
N LYS A 92 44.28 6.19 5.48
CA LYS A 92 43.35 5.18 6.00
C LYS A 92 43.07 4.08 4.97
N THR A 93 42.78 4.44 3.72
CA THR A 93 42.57 3.46 2.64
C THR A 93 43.84 2.64 2.38
N MET A 94 45.01 3.27 2.28
CA MET A 94 46.28 2.55 2.05
C MET A 94 46.61 1.58 3.20
N ARG A 95 46.40 1.98 4.45
CA ARG A 95 46.58 1.09 5.61
C ARG A 95 45.53 -0.01 5.69
N GLY A 96 44.29 0.26 5.25
CA GLY A 96 43.24 -0.74 5.05
C GLY A 96 43.65 -1.82 4.03
N PHE A 97 44.20 -1.41 2.86
CA PHE A 97 44.73 -2.34 1.85
C PHE A 97 45.80 -3.25 2.45
N ARG A 98 46.76 -2.67 3.17
CA ARG A 98 47.83 -3.43 3.80
C ARG A 98 47.30 -4.39 4.87
N TYR A 99 46.36 -3.95 5.73
CA TYR A 99 45.80 -4.80 6.78
C TYR A 99 45.01 -5.98 6.21
N VAL A 100 44.15 -5.75 5.22
CA VAL A 100 43.37 -6.85 4.61
C VAL A 100 44.26 -7.81 3.83
N TYR A 101 45.37 -7.33 3.25
CA TYR A 101 46.37 -8.22 2.69
C TYR A 101 47.07 -9.07 3.78
N ASP A 102 47.59 -8.44 4.83
CA ASP A 102 48.36 -9.14 5.87
C ASP A 102 47.55 -10.16 6.67
N TYR A 103 46.24 -9.92 6.87
CA TYR A 103 45.41 -10.75 7.74
C TYR A 103 44.30 -11.55 7.04
N PHE A 104 43.85 -11.16 5.84
CA PHE A 104 42.67 -11.75 5.19
C PHE A 104 42.82 -12.07 3.69
N PHE A 105 44.00 -11.97 3.10
CA PHE A 105 44.22 -12.16 1.65
C PHE A 105 43.78 -13.54 1.13
N GLU A 106 43.93 -14.59 1.94
CA GLU A 106 43.52 -15.95 1.56
C GLU A 106 42.05 -16.28 1.84
N GLU A 107 41.35 -15.46 2.63
CA GLU A 107 39.94 -15.67 2.94
C GLU A 107 38.99 -15.29 1.78
N ALA A 108 39.45 -14.47 0.84
CA ALA A 108 38.64 -14.00 -0.29
C ALA A 108 39.40 -13.99 -1.63
N ASP A 109 38.61 -13.87 -2.70
CA ASP A 109 39.07 -13.78 -4.09
C ASP A 109 38.84 -12.37 -4.68
N TRP A 110 37.91 -11.61 -4.09
CA TRP A 110 37.56 -10.23 -4.43
C TRP A 110 37.43 -9.37 -3.17
N PHE A 111 37.82 -8.10 -3.27
CA PHE A 111 37.94 -7.20 -2.13
C PHE A 111 37.17 -5.90 -2.39
N MET A 112 36.05 -5.70 -1.70
CA MET A 112 35.13 -4.58 -1.86
C MET A 112 35.36 -3.54 -0.76
N LYS A 113 35.74 -2.31 -1.14
CA LYS A 113 35.70 -1.14 -0.27
C LYS A 113 34.32 -0.50 -0.33
N ALA A 114 33.74 -0.25 0.82
CA ALA A 114 32.54 0.56 1.00
C ALA A 114 32.78 1.65 2.07
N ASP A 115 31.97 2.70 2.04
CA ASP A 115 31.85 3.67 3.13
C ASP A 115 30.66 3.31 4.03
N ASP A 116 30.60 3.92 5.22
CA ASP A 116 29.59 3.61 6.23
C ASP A 116 28.14 3.99 5.85
N ASP A 117 27.95 4.74 4.76
CA ASP A 117 26.66 5.05 4.12
C ASP A 117 26.46 4.42 2.72
N THR A 118 27.33 3.51 2.29
CA THR A 118 27.13 2.71 1.06
C THR A 118 26.17 1.53 1.33
N TYR A 119 25.29 1.21 0.36
CA TYR A 119 24.50 -0.03 0.34
C TYR A 119 24.89 -0.90 -0.87
N VAL A 120 25.20 -2.18 -0.65
CA VAL A 120 25.65 -3.10 -1.71
C VAL A 120 24.67 -4.27 -1.87
N ILE A 121 24.26 -4.56 -3.11
CA ILE A 121 23.49 -5.77 -3.43
C ILE A 121 24.50 -6.87 -3.78
N MET A 122 24.85 -7.70 -2.81
CA MET A 122 25.97 -8.65 -2.90
C MET A 122 25.76 -9.72 -3.97
N GLU A 123 24.53 -10.11 -4.23
CA GLU A 123 24.13 -11.07 -5.26
C GLU A 123 24.44 -10.52 -6.66
N ASN A 124 24.07 -9.26 -6.91
CA ASN A 124 24.38 -8.56 -8.15
C ASN A 124 25.89 -8.33 -8.33
N LEU A 125 26.60 -8.05 -7.24
CA LEU A 125 28.07 -7.92 -7.25
C LEU A 125 28.72 -9.26 -7.63
N ARG A 126 28.34 -10.37 -6.99
CA ARG A 126 28.88 -11.71 -7.32
C ARG A 126 28.54 -12.13 -8.75
N TYR A 127 27.32 -11.87 -9.23
CA TYR A 127 26.96 -12.10 -10.62
C TYR A 127 27.80 -11.28 -11.62
N PHE A 128 28.13 -10.03 -11.28
CA PHE A 128 29.04 -9.23 -12.11
C PHE A 128 30.48 -9.78 -12.09
N LEU A 129 30.94 -10.27 -10.94
CA LEU A 129 32.29 -10.82 -10.76
C LEU A 129 32.46 -12.24 -11.33
N SER A 130 31.37 -12.99 -11.57
CA SER A 130 31.43 -14.39 -12.04
C SER A 130 31.98 -14.54 -13.46
N SER A 131 32.04 -13.45 -14.23
CA SER A 131 32.67 -13.40 -15.55
C SER A 131 34.04 -12.71 -15.55
N GLN A 132 34.62 -12.44 -14.37
CA GLN A 132 35.89 -11.71 -14.21
C GLN A 132 36.98 -12.63 -13.66
N ASN A 133 38.23 -12.38 -14.04
CA ASN A 133 39.37 -13.17 -13.59
C ASN A 133 40.08 -12.47 -12.41
N THR A 134 40.26 -13.20 -11.30
CA THR A 134 40.88 -12.69 -10.06
C THR A 134 42.38 -12.49 -10.17
N LYS A 135 43.01 -13.14 -11.16
CA LYS A 135 44.46 -13.04 -11.46
C LYS A 135 44.82 -11.85 -12.34
N ASP A 136 43.84 -11.21 -12.98
CA ASP A 136 44.09 -10.00 -13.75
C ASP A 136 44.21 -8.80 -12.80
N PRO A 137 45.16 -7.88 -12.99
CA PRO A 137 45.29 -6.68 -12.14
C PRO A 137 44.19 -5.66 -12.52
N VAL A 138 42.98 -5.86 -12.01
CA VAL A 138 41.79 -5.07 -12.35
C VAL A 138 41.00 -4.65 -11.12
N TYR A 139 40.31 -3.53 -11.25
CA TYR A 139 39.34 -3.04 -10.27
C TYR A 139 38.13 -2.43 -10.98
N PHE A 140 37.01 -2.33 -10.26
CA PHE A 140 35.72 -1.92 -10.80
C PHE A 140 34.99 -1.00 -9.80
N GLY A 141 34.26 0.00 -10.30
CA GLY A 141 33.47 0.93 -9.49
C GLY A 141 32.76 1.97 -10.37
N HIS A 142 32.35 3.11 -9.81
CA HIS A 142 31.73 4.18 -10.61
C HIS A 142 32.79 5.07 -11.29
N HIS A 143 32.89 5.02 -12.62
CA HIS A 143 34.04 5.54 -13.38
C HIS A 143 34.01 7.06 -13.62
N PHE A 144 35.10 7.74 -13.26
CA PHE A 144 35.36 9.15 -13.54
C PHE A 144 36.56 9.33 -14.47
N LYS A 145 36.46 10.23 -15.47
CA LYS A 145 37.38 10.29 -16.63
C LYS A 145 38.38 11.47 -16.66
N THR A 146 38.38 12.35 -15.66
CA THR A 146 38.95 13.71 -15.79
C THR A 146 40.22 14.02 -14.98
N LEU A 147 40.66 13.16 -14.06
CA LEU A 147 41.82 13.42 -13.17
C LEU A 147 42.97 12.39 -13.29
N VAL A 148 42.74 11.27 -13.97
CA VAL A 148 43.68 10.16 -14.17
C VAL A 148 43.52 9.70 -15.62
N LYS A 149 44.59 9.29 -16.31
CA LYS A 149 44.54 9.02 -17.76
C LYS A 149 43.68 7.80 -18.11
N GLN A 150 43.71 6.74 -17.29
CA GLN A 150 42.77 5.61 -17.35
C GLN A 150 41.42 5.87 -16.62
N GLY A 151 41.24 7.06 -16.07
CA GLY A 151 40.18 7.37 -15.11
C GLY A 151 40.39 6.71 -13.74
N TYR A 152 39.40 6.86 -12.86
CA TYR A 152 39.41 6.34 -11.49
C TYR A 152 37.98 6.00 -11.05
N TYR A 153 37.80 5.35 -9.89
CA TYR A 153 36.48 5.03 -9.35
C TYR A 153 36.16 5.79 -8.08
N SER A 154 34.92 6.28 -7.96
CA SER A 154 34.47 7.00 -6.77
C SER A 154 34.51 6.15 -5.50
N GLY A 155 35.08 6.71 -4.42
CA GLY A 155 35.16 6.03 -3.13
C GLY A 155 33.80 5.77 -2.46
N GLY A 156 32.83 6.67 -2.61
CA GLY A 156 31.51 6.59 -1.94
C GLY A 156 30.49 5.66 -2.60
N ALA A 157 30.63 5.42 -3.92
CA ALA A 157 29.91 4.35 -4.61
C ALA A 157 30.44 2.95 -4.25
N GLY A 158 31.60 2.89 -3.58
CA GLY A 158 32.40 1.70 -3.40
C GLY A 158 33.11 1.25 -4.67
N TYR A 159 34.15 0.45 -4.48
CA TYR A 159 34.91 -0.17 -5.57
C TYR A 159 35.41 -1.56 -5.14
N VAL A 160 35.51 -2.48 -6.10
CA VAL A 160 35.95 -3.86 -5.89
C VAL A 160 37.22 -4.16 -6.67
N LEU A 161 38.18 -4.81 -6.01
CA LEU A 161 39.49 -5.17 -6.55
C LEU A 161 39.59 -6.68 -6.73
N SER A 162 40.30 -7.10 -7.78
CA SER A 162 40.77 -8.48 -7.91
C SER A 162 41.84 -8.81 -6.86
N LYS A 163 42.07 -10.10 -6.64
CA LYS A 163 43.14 -10.59 -5.75
C LYS A 163 44.53 -10.11 -6.19
N GLU A 164 44.83 -10.10 -7.49
CA GLU A 164 46.10 -9.56 -7.99
C GLU A 164 46.19 -8.03 -7.86
N ALA A 165 45.09 -7.30 -8.01
CA ALA A 165 45.09 -5.85 -7.76
C ALA A 165 45.38 -5.52 -6.29
N LEU A 166 44.78 -6.25 -5.34
CA LEU A 166 45.09 -6.12 -3.91
C LEU A 166 46.57 -6.47 -3.61
N ASN A 167 47.08 -7.54 -4.21
CA ASN A 167 48.47 -7.97 -4.04
C ASN A 167 49.46 -6.86 -4.43
N ARG A 168 49.26 -6.20 -5.57
CA ARG A 168 50.14 -5.11 -6.03
C ARG A 168 50.10 -3.88 -5.12
N ILE A 169 48.91 -3.44 -4.72
CA ILE A 169 48.79 -2.25 -3.87
C ILE A 169 49.32 -2.50 -2.45
N ALA A 170 49.15 -3.70 -1.88
CA ALA A 170 49.64 -4.01 -0.55
C ALA A 170 51.16 -4.30 -0.48
N THR A 171 51.77 -4.82 -1.54
CA THR A 171 53.21 -5.11 -1.60
C THR A 171 54.05 -3.94 -2.11
N THR A 172 53.58 -3.26 -3.16
CA THR A 172 54.34 -2.21 -3.87
C THR A 172 53.78 -0.81 -3.59
N GLY A 173 52.50 -0.69 -3.22
CA GLY A 173 51.84 0.60 -2.97
C GLY A 173 52.34 1.35 -1.72
N ASN A 174 53.16 0.77 -0.86
CA ASN A 174 53.86 1.51 0.20
C ASN A 174 55.02 2.39 -0.35
N ASN A 175 55.42 2.19 -1.60
CA ASN A 175 56.48 3.00 -2.22
C ASN A 175 55.91 4.35 -2.72
N PRO A 176 56.37 5.50 -2.17
CA PRO A 176 55.82 6.82 -2.50
C PRO A 176 56.06 7.26 -3.95
N LYS A 177 56.96 6.60 -4.70
CA LYS A 177 57.12 6.82 -6.14
C LYS A 177 55.88 6.36 -6.93
N PHE A 178 55.22 5.31 -6.47
CA PHE A 178 54.02 4.76 -7.11
C PHE A 178 52.77 5.38 -6.52
N CYS A 179 52.57 5.28 -5.20
CA CYS A 179 51.31 5.64 -4.55
C CYS A 179 51.50 6.68 -3.46
N ARG A 180 50.58 7.65 -3.40
CA ARG A 180 50.58 8.68 -2.36
C ARG A 180 50.18 8.06 -1.03
N GLN A 181 50.99 8.26 0.01
CA GLN A 181 50.74 7.64 1.32
C GLN A 181 49.72 8.42 2.17
N ASP A 182 49.64 9.76 2.03
CA ASP A 182 48.56 10.55 2.64
C ASP A 182 48.28 11.87 1.92
N GLY A 183 47.10 12.45 2.15
CA GLY A 183 46.64 13.68 1.51
C GLY A 183 46.05 13.48 0.10
N GLY A 184 45.46 14.56 -0.44
CA GLY A 184 44.73 14.53 -1.71
C GLY A 184 43.30 14.00 -1.58
N ALA A 185 42.62 13.83 -2.71
CA ALA A 185 41.33 13.13 -2.75
C ALA A 185 41.59 11.63 -2.88
N GLU A 186 41.15 10.84 -1.89
CA GLU A 186 41.45 9.40 -1.75
C GLU A 186 41.20 8.62 -3.04
N ASP A 187 40.04 8.79 -3.67
CA ASP A 187 39.66 8.08 -4.88
C ASP A 187 40.49 8.46 -6.12
N ALA A 188 40.80 9.75 -6.29
CA ALA A 188 41.65 10.23 -7.37
C ALA A 188 43.13 9.85 -7.19
N GLU A 189 43.66 9.90 -5.97
CA GLU A 189 45.04 9.48 -5.68
C GLU A 189 45.19 7.96 -5.76
N LEU A 190 44.17 7.20 -5.34
CA LEU A 190 44.10 5.76 -5.56
C LEU A 190 44.08 5.42 -7.04
N GLY A 191 43.33 6.15 -7.87
CA GLY A 191 43.34 5.97 -9.32
C GLY A 191 44.72 6.12 -9.96
N LYS A 192 45.50 7.14 -9.52
CA LYS A 192 46.90 7.35 -9.95
C LYS A 192 47.82 6.22 -9.46
N CYS A 193 47.63 5.77 -8.23
CA CYS A 193 48.34 4.63 -7.66
C CYS A 193 48.11 3.36 -8.50
N MET A 194 46.85 3.02 -8.78
CA MET A 194 46.47 1.87 -9.61
C MET A 194 47.09 1.96 -11.02
N GLU A 195 47.04 3.12 -11.66
CA GLU A 195 47.63 3.34 -12.99
C GLU A 195 49.14 3.03 -13.02
N ARG A 196 49.89 3.49 -12.01
CA ARG A 196 51.34 3.27 -11.89
C ARG A 196 51.71 1.85 -11.46
N LEU A 197 50.83 1.16 -10.74
CA LEU A 197 50.97 -0.27 -10.40
C LEU A 197 50.53 -1.21 -11.55
N GLY A 198 50.09 -0.66 -12.69
CA GLY A 198 49.58 -1.42 -13.82
C GLY A 198 48.24 -2.12 -13.55
N VAL A 199 47.48 -1.64 -12.56
CA VAL A 199 46.11 -2.07 -12.25
C VAL A 199 45.13 -1.27 -13.10
N LYS A 200 44.36 -1.96 -13.93
CA LYS A 200 43.51 -1.37 -14.97
C LYS A 200 42.10 -1.10 -14.47
N THR A 201 41.56 0.05 -14.85
CA THR A 201 40.11 0.29 -14.82
C THR A 201 39.43 -0.58 -15.89
N VAL A 202 38.33 -1.26 -15.51
CA VAL A 202 37.49 -2.05 -16.42
C VAL A 202 36.04 -1.55 -16.38
N ASN A 203 35.36 -1.62 -17.51
CA ASN A 203 33.97 -1.16 -17.61
C ASN A 203 33.05 -1.97 -16.67
N SER A 204 32.48 -1.29 -15.68
CA SER A 204 31.57 -1.83 -14.66
C SER A 204 30.09 -1.66 -15.01
N THR A 205 29.76 -1.16 -16.20
CA THR A 205 28.37 -1.01 -16.64
C THR A 205 27.70 -2.36 -16.95
N ASP A 206 26.38 -2.35 -17.09
CA ASP A 206 25.65 -3.48 -17.67
C ASP A 206 25.79 -3.54 -19.21
N ALA A 207 25.22 -4.57 -19.83
CA ALA A 207 25.22 -4.74 -21.28
C ALA A 207 24.48 -3.62 -22.07
N MET A 208 23.86 -2.67 -21.37
CA MET A 208 23.22 -1.48 -21.94
C MET A 208 24.02 -0.19 -21.68
N GLY A 209 25.22 -0.28 -21.09
CA GLY A 209 26.05 0.88 -20.74
C GLY A 209 25.57 1.65 -19.51
N ARG A 210 24.70 1.06 -18.69
CA ARG A 210 24.20 1.69 -17.45
C ARG A 210 25.12 1.34 -16.28
N SER A 211 25.47 2.32 -15.45
CA SER A 211 26.35 2.07 -14.30
C SER A 211 25.73 1.07 -13.31
N ARG A 212 26.57 0.23 -12.70
CA ARG A 212 26.19 -0.68 -11.61
C ARG A 212 26.58 -0.14 -10.21
N PHE A 213 27.42 0.88 -10.18
CA PHE A 213 27.92 1.54 -8.99
C PHE A 213 27.43 2.99 -9.00
N HIS A 214 26.91 3.49 -7.88
CA HIS A 214 26.13 4.73 -7.82
C HIS A 214 26.66 5.63 -6.71
N CYS A 215 27.01 6.89 -7.04
CA CYS A 215 27.59 7.85 -6.08
C CYS A 215 26.54 8.62 -5.27
N PHE A 216 25.25 8.42 -5.54
CA PHE A 216 24.13 9.15 -4.93
C PHE A 216 22.97 8.21 -4.61
N ASP A 217 22.05 8.69 -3.78
CA ASP A 217 20.80 7.99 -3.48
C ASP A 217 19.91 7.78 -4.73
N LEU A 218 18.96 6.85 -4.58
CA LEU A 218 18.02 6.48 -5.64
C LEU A 218 17.17 7.68 -6.10
N GLU A 219 16.83 8.59 -5.19
CA GLU A 219 16.05 9.80 -5.46
C GLU A 219 16.79 10.74 -6.43
N THR A 220 18.06 11.03 -6.14
CA THR A 220 18.93 11.84 -7.01
C THR A 220 19.08 11.23 -8.39
N HIS A 221 19.19 9.89 -8.48
CA HIS A 221 19.28 9.17 -9.74
C HIS A 221 17.96 9.19 -10.55
N LEU A 222 16.80 9.10 -9.89
CA LEU A 222 15.48 9.15 -10.52
C LEU A 222 15.10 10.56 -11.01
N PHE A 223 15.39 11.60 -10.22
CA PHE A 223 15.00 12.97 -10.55
C PHE A 223 16.09 13.78 -11.29
N GLY A 224 17.29 13.23 -11.47
CA GLY A 224 18.38 13.88 -12.21
C GLY A 224 18.99 15.08 -11.49
N GLY A 225 18.91 15.11 -10.16
CA GLY A 225 19.34 16.22 -9.30
C GLY A 225 20.86 16.33 -9.09
N TYR A 226 21.68 15.83 -10.02
CA TYR A 226 23.12 15.70 -9.79
C TYR A 226 23.83 17.07 -9.61
N PRO A 227 24.84 17.16 -8.73
CA PRO A 227 25.71 18.33 -8.62
C PRO A 227 26.36 18.71 -9.96
N GLY A 228 26.54 20.01 -10.20
CA GLY A 228 27.03 20.52 -11.50
C GLY A 228 28.37 19.93 -11.96
N TRP A 229 29.27 19.58 -11.03
CA TRP A 229 30.55 18.96 -11.33
C TRP A 229 30.41 17.52 -11.86
N TYR A 230 29.42 16.75 -11.38
CA TYR A 230 29.29 15.33 -11.68
C TYR A 230 29.10 15.05 -13.18
N TYR A 231 28.30 15.88 -13.86
CA TYR A 231 28.09 15.80 -15.31
C TYR A 231 29.37 15.90 -16.15
N ASN A 232 30.39 16.61 -15.66
CA ASN A 232 31.65 16.78 -16.37
C ASN A 232 32.61 15.61 -16.09
N TYR A 233 32.47 14.96 -14.94
CA TYR A 233 33.43 13.96 -14.42
C TYR A 233 32.99 12.52 -14.72
N ASP A 234 31.68 12.21 -14.74
CA ASP A 234 31.17 10.87 -15.05
C ASP A 234 31.60 10.40 -16.44
N ALA A 235 32.24 9.22 -16.48
CA ALA A 235 32.69 8.62 -17.72
C ALA A 235 31.52 8.12 -18.59
N ASN A 236 30.42 7.71 -17.97
CA ASN A 236 29.27 7.08 -18.64
C ASN A 236 28.33 8.07 -19.34
N GLY A 237 28.55 9.37 -19.14
CA GLY A 237 27.85 10.44 -19.86
C GLY A 237 26.52 10.84 -19.24
N ALA A 238 26.49 11.06 -17.92
CA ALA A 238 25.38 11.62 -17.16
C ALA A 238 24.76 12.82 -17.90
N LYS A 239 23.44 12.77 -18.09
CA LYS A 239 22.69 13.80 -18.83
C LYS A 239 21.86 14.62 -17.87
N LYS A 240 21.92 15.95 -18.01
CA LYS A 240 20.95 16.83 -17.34
C LYS A 240 19.56 16.49 -17.83
N MET A 241 18.68 16.09 -16.92
CA MET A 241 17.26 15.98 -17.20
C MET A 241 16.69 17.40 -17.32
N HIS A 242 16.51 17.87 -18.56
CA HIS A 242 15.74 19.07 -18.81
C HIS A 242 14.26 18.77 -18.56
N TYR A 243 13.82 18.95 -17.31
CA TYR A 243 12.41 19.15 -17.02
C TYR A 243 11.93 20.38 -17.79
N SER A 244 11.13 20.14 -18.83
CA SER A 244 10.31 21.20 -19.43
C SER A 244 9.15 21.52 -18.50
N LEU A 245 9.47 22.13 -17.36
CA LEU A 245 8.52 22.97 -16.66
C LEU A 245 8.16 24.10 -17.64
N ARG A 246 6.94 24.07 -18.19
CA ARG A 246 6.38 25.24 -18.87
C ARG A 246 6.17 26.33 -17.82
N LYS A 247 7.22 27.11 -17.55
CA LYS A 247 7.11 28.41 -16.89
C LYS A 247 6.21 29.28 -17.77
N ILE A 248 4.97 29.47 -17.33
CA ILE A 248 4.14 30.59 -17.78
C ILE A 248 4.78 31.85 -17.19
N ASN A 249 5.63 32.52 -17.96
CA ASN A 249 6.23 33.79 -17.58
C ASN A 249 5.25 34.91 -17.98
N ILE A 250 4.41 35.36 -17.04
CA ILE A 250 3.62 36.59 -17.23
C ILE A 250 4.48 37.78 -16.80
N LYS A 251 5.09 38.43 -17.79
CA LYS A 251 5.25 39.90 -17.91
C LYS A 251 6.19 40.20 -19.09
N GLU A 252 5.62 40.54 -20.25
CA GLU A 252 5.75 41.86 -20.89
C GLU A 252 5.16 41.84 -22.31
N VAL A 253 4.45 42.92 -22.65
CA VAL A 253 3.76 43.17 -23.93
C VAL A 253 3.73 44.71 -24.10
N PRO A 254 3.90 45.30 -25.29
CA PRO A 254 4.69 44.94 -26.49
C PRO A 254 5.89 45.94 -26.64
N ASN A 255 6.65 46.14 -27.74
CA ASN A 255 6.23 46.40 -29.13
C ASN A 255 7.45 46.66 -30.08
N ARG A 256 7.24 46.56 -31.41
CA ARG A 256 8.02 47.16 -32.54
C ARG A 256 9.56 46.84 -32.61
N HIS A 257 10.11 46.14 -33.61
CA HIS A 257 10.14 46.48 -35.05
C HIS A 257 10.84 45.39 -35.92
N SER A 258 10.80 45.59 -37.26
CA SER A 258 11.70 45.04 -38.31
C SER A 258 11.84 43.53 -38.55
N VAL A 259 10.99 43.06 -39.46
CA VAL A 259 11.26 42.12 -40.58
C VAL A 259 12.72 42.05 -41.06
N SER A 260 13.29 40.83 -41.29
CA SER A 260 13.71 40.36 -42.63
C SER A 260 14.51 39.03 -42.65
N LYS A 261 14.33 38.26 -43.75
CA LYS A 261 15.27 37.37 -44.50
C LYS A 261 16.30 36.49 -43.71
N SER A 262 16.58 35.23 -44.08
CA SER A 262 16.72 34.68 -45.44
C SER A 262 16.55 33.14 -45.53
N ARG A 263 16.68 32.60 -46.76
CA ARG A 263 16.53 31.18 -47.14
C ARG A 263 17.90 30.51 -47.38
N ARG A 264 17.91 29.17 -47.30
CA ARG A 264 18.81 28.21 -48.01
C ARG A 264 20.32 28.30 -47.75
N GLN A 265 20.89 27.19 -47.29
CA GLN A 265 21.76 26.34 -48.12
C GLN A 265 21.85 24.94 -47.51
N GLY A 266 22.03 23.92 -48.35
CA GLY A 266 22.28 22.55 -47.91
C GLY A 266 23.58 22.04 -48.48
N LYS A 267 24.20 21.05 -47.84
CA LYS A 267 25.25 20.22 -48.44
C LYS A 267 25.10 18.77 -47.99
N ILE A 268 25.06 17.88 -48.97
CA ILE A 268 25.08 16.43 -48.81
C ILE A 268 26.55 16.01 -48.84
N VAL A 269 26.95 15.07 -47.98
CA VAL A 269 28.17 14.25 -48.17
C VAL A 269 27.76 12.80 -47.94
N ARG A 270 28.22 11.91 -48.83
CA ARG A 270 27.78 10.50 -48.94
C ARG A 270 29.01 9.58 -48.93
N ILE A 271 29.09 8.71 -47.92
CA ILE A 271 29.75 7.38 -47.86
C ILE A 271 31.27 7.31 -48.21
N PRO A 272 32.04 6.31 -47.69
CA PRO A 272 31.95 4.92 -48.17
C PRO A 272 31.69 3.88 -47.07
N ILE A 273 31.20 2.74 -47.51
CA ILE A 273 31.11 1.47 -46.77
C ILE A 273 32.23 0.60 -47.33
N GLU A 274 33.04 0.00 -46.48
CA GLU A 274 33.82 -1.19 -46.85
C GLU A 274 33.25 -2.42 -46.14
N THR A 275 33.07 -3.47 -46.93
CA THR A 275 32.56 -4.77 -46.48
C THR A 275 33.70 -5.78 -46.53
N VAL A 276 33.82 -6.58 -45.48
CA VAL A 276 34.56 -7.85 -45.52
C VAL A 276 33.59 -8.93 -45.06
N ALA A 277 33.48 -10.01 -45.84
CA ALA A 277 32.46 -11.03 -45.65
C ALA A 277 33.05 -12.44 -45.56
N ASN A 278 32.58 -13.21 -44.57
CA ASN A 278 32.59 -14.69 -44.49
C ASN A 278 33.95 -15.42 -44.47
N PRO A 279 33.98 -16.75 -44.20
CA PRO A 279 32.97 -17.64 -43.59
C PRO A 279 33.51 -18.46 -42.38
N GLY A 280 32.63 -19.08 -41.57
CA GLY A 280 33.07 -20.11 -40.62
C GLY A 280 32.02 -20.65 -39.64
N MET A 281 31.68 -21.94 -39.78
CA MET A 281 30.94 -22.81 -38.86
C MET A 281 29.47 -22.49 -38.51
N ASN A 282 28.58 -23.18 -39.22
CA ASN A 282 27.24 -23.52 -38.77
C ASN A 282 27.32 -24.48 -37.56
N ASN A 283 26.62 -24.14 -36.47
CA ASN A 283 25.74 -25.05 -35.71
C ASN A 283 25.13 -24.31 -34.51
N ILE A 284 23.88 -23.87 -34.67
CA ILE A 284 23.08 -23.22 -33.63
C ILE A 284 21.94 -24.19 -33.25
N PRO A 285 21.88 -24.69 -32.00
CA PRO A 285 20.67 -25.32 -31.48
C PRO A 285 19.50 -24.33 -31.48
N LYS A 286 18.34 -24.75 -31.98
CA LYS A 286 17.14 -23.90 -32.09
C LYS A 286 16.57 -23.55 -30.71
N CYS A 287 15.82 -22.45 -30.61
CA CYS A 287 15.21 -21.94 -29.38
C CYS A 287 13.99 -22.75 -28.87
N ASP A 288 14.04 -24.08 -28.97
CA ASP A 288 12.94 -24.99 -28.59
C ASP A 288 13.20 -25.67 -27.23
N GLN A 289 14.14 -25.14 -26.42
CA GLN A 289 14.61 -25.74 -25.16
C GLN A 289 14.85 -24.72 -24.03
N VAL A 290 13.88 -23.85 -23.74
CA VAL A 290 13.85 -23.03 -22.52
C VAL A 290 12.45 -23.12 -21.89
N PRO A 291 12.30 -23.61 -20.63
CA PRO A 291 11.00 -23.71 -19.96
C PRO A 291 10.28 -22.36 -19.82
N GLY A 292 8.96 -22.37 -20.02
CA GLY A 292 8.14 -21.17 -20.25
C GLY A 292 7.70 -20.36 -19.02
N GLU A 293 8.37 -20.47 -17.88
CA GLU A 293 7.86 -19.93 -16.60
C GLU A 293 8.14 -18.44 -16.37
N ILE A 294 9.24 -17.89 -16.89
CA ILE A 294 9.66 -16.50 -16.62
C ILE A 294 8.89 -15.52 -17.51
N GLN A 295 7.56 -15.43 -17.38
CA GLN A 295 6.79 -14.38 -18.05
C GLN A 295 5.36 -14.05 -17.58
N ARG A 296 4.92 -14.24 -16.32
CA ARG A 296 3.55 -13.86 -15.89
C ARG A 296 3.50 -12.69 -14.90
N LEU A 297 2.86 -11.59 -15.30
CA LEU A 297 2.45 -10.50 -14.40
C LEU A 297 1.08 -9.94 -14.84
N LEU A 298 0.03 -10.69 -14.51
CA LEU A 298 -1.38 -10.35 -14.73
C LEU A 298 -2.13 -10.31 -13.40
N ILE A 299 -3.24 -9.58 -13.38
CA ILE A 299 -4.15 -9.49 -12.23
C ILE A 299 -5.46 -10.17 -12.62
N ALA A 300 -5.78 -11.30 -11.97
CA ALA A 300 -7.13 -11.85 -11.97
C ALA A 300 -8.02 -10.93 -11.12
N CYS A 301 -8.94 -10.22 -11.76
CA CYS A 301 -9.73 -9.15 -11.15
C CYS A 301 -11.07 -9.67 -10.62
N ASN A 302 -11.03 -10.46 -9.55
CA ASN A 302 -12.23 -10.84 -8.80
C ASN A 302 -12.49 -9.82 -7.69
N ALA A 303 -13.60 -9.09 -7.77
CA ALA A 303 -14.12 -8.31 -6.65
C ALA A 303 -14.57 -9.22 -5.49
N HIS A 304 -14.73 -8.63 -4.30
CA HIS A 304 -15.27 -9.33 -3.13
C HIS A 304 -16.82 -9.43 -3.19
N ASN A 305 -17.37 -10.51 -2.62
CA ASN A 305 -18.80 -10.82 -2.40
C ASN A 305 -19.69 -11.21 -3.60
N ASP A 306 -20.18 -12.46 -3.57
CA ASP A 306 -20.79 -13.17 -4.69
C ASP A 306 -22.21 -13.71 -4.31
N GLU A 307 -23.26 -12.89 -4.48
CA GLU A 307 -24.69 -13.29 -4.40
C GLU A 307 -25.51 -12.68 -5.55
N LEU A 308 -25.21 -11.46 -6.02
CA LEU A 308 -25.82 -10.97 -7.26
C LEU A 308 -25.41 -11.83 -8.48
N ALA A 309 -24.15 -12.27 -8.54
CA ALA A 309 -23.66 -13.26 -9.52
C ALA A 309 -24.16 -14.70 -9.26
N ARG A 310 -25.08 -14.90 -8.30
CA ARG A 310 -25.93 -16.09 -8.15
C ARG A 310 -27.41 -15.86 -8.44
N LYS A 311 -27.90 -14.61 -8.40
CA LYS A 311 -29.21 -14.23 -8.98
C LYS A 311 -29.13 -14.06 -10.51
N LEU A 312 -27.95 -13.71 -11.01
CA LEU A 312 -27.59 -13.69 -12.42
C LEU A 312 -26.80 -14.98 -12.72
N ASP A 313 -27.37 -15.86 -13.53
CA ASP A 313 -26.92 -17.25 -13.81
C ASP A 313 -25.59 -17.35 -14.62
N LYS A 314 -24.66 -16.41 -14.40
CA LYS A 314 -23.38 -16.29 -15.11
C LYS A 314 -22.34 -15.64 -14.18
N GLN A 315 -21.45 -16.45 -13.61
CA GLN A 315 -20.25 -15.95 -12.94
C GLN A 315 -19.27 -15.40 -14.00
N ILE A 316 -19.28 -14.09 -14.23
CA ILE A 316 -18.44 -13.44 -15.25
C ILE A 316 -17.03 -13.23 -14.69
N ARG A 317 -16.06 -14.01 -15.18
CA ARG A 317 -14.65 -13.84 -14.82
C ARG A 317 -14.03 -12.69 -15.63
N VAL A 318 -13.51 -11.68 -14.95
CA VAL A 318 -12.81 -10.54 -15.57
C VAL A 318 -11.31 -10.60 -15.27
N LEU A 319 -10.49 -10.56 -16.31
CA LEU A 319 -9.04 -10.51 -16.20
C LEU A 319 -8.53 -9.14 -16.65
N CYS A 320 -7.68 -8.50 -15.84
CA CYS A 320 -7.09 -7.20 -16.16
C CYS A 320 -5.64 -7.34 -16.60
N TRP A 321 -5.21 -6.54 -17.59
CA TRP A 321 -3.80 -6.37 -17.92
C TRP A 321 -3.43 -4.91 -18.17
N LEU A 322 -2.14 -4.60 -17.94
CA LEU A 322 -1.58 -3.25 -18.03
C LEU A 322 -0.71 -3.08 -19.28
N ARG A 323 -0.80 -1.91 -19.94
CA ARG A 323 -0.07 -1.62 -21.19
C ARG A 323 1.47 -1.59 -21.08
N ASN A 324 2.01 -1.23 -19.90
CA ASN A 324 3.42 -0.82 -19.77
C ASN A 324 4.41 -1.89 -19.29
N LYS A 325 3.98 -3.12 -18.96
CA LYS A 325 4.91 -4.21 -18.64
C LYS A 325 5.22 -5.06 -19.88
N CYS A 326 6.51 -5.18 -20.19
CA CYS A 326 7.01 -5.88 -21.37
C CYS A 326 6.80 -7.40 -21.26
N PHE A 327 5.99 -7.95 -22.16
CA PHE A 327 6.04 -9.36 -22.53
C PHE A 327 7.04 -9.57 -23.70
N PHE A 328 7.25 -10.83 -24.12
CA PHE A 328 8.11 -11.35 -25.21
C PHE A 328 9.57 -11.72 -24.89
N PRO A 329 9.97 -13.00 -25.07
CA PRO A 329 11.36 -13.44 -25.13
C PRO A 329 11.98 -13.28 -26.54
N ASN A 330 13.22 -12.78 -26.56
CA ASN A 330 14.29 -12.88 -27.57
C ASN A 330 14.08 -12.88 -29.11
N ASN A 331 14.86 -11.99 -29.75
CA ASN A 331 15.70 -12.24 -30.94
C ASN A 331 15.10 -12.53 -32.34
N ARG A 332 13.91 -12.02 -32.69
CA ARG A 332 13.59 -11.73 -34.12
C ARG A 332 13.13 -10.30 -34.47
N ILE A 333 13.22 -9.34 -33.54
CA ILE A 333 13.00 -7.92 -33.86
C ILE A 333 14.09 -7.03 -33.23
N LYS A 334 15.23 -6.89 -33.90
CA LYS A 334 16.32 -5.96 -33.52
C LYS A 334 15.98 -4.47 -33.74
N HIS A 335 14.72 -4.12 -34.03
CA HIS A 335 14.29 -2.75 -34.38
C HIS A 335 13.33 -2.06 -33.40
N ILE A 336 12.88 -2.68 -32.29
CA ILE A 336 11.99 -1.99 -31.31
C ILE A 336 12.77 -1.49 -30.07
N ARG A 337 13.86 -0.75 -30.29
CA ARG A 337 14.43 0.18 -29.29
C ARG A 337 14.50 1.64 -29.80
N ARG A 338 13.82 1.95 -30.90
CA ARG A 338 13.54 3.30 -31.41
C ARG A 338 12.20 3.34 -32.15
N GLU A 339 11.09 3.26 -31.42
CA GLU A 339 9.72 3.52 -31.89
C GLU A 339 8.87 3.77 -30.63
N GLY A 340 8.14 4.87 -30.44
CA GLY A 340 7.42 5.66 -31.44
C GLY A 340 5.97 5.20 -31.58
N ASN A 341 5.64 3.99 -31.11
CA ASN A 341 4.48 3.25 -31.58
C ASN A 341 3.70 2.55 -30.47
N LEU A 342 2.54 3.11 -30.11
CA LEU A 342 1.65 2.56 -29.08
C LEU A 342 0.81 1.40 -29.61
N THR A 343 0.27 1.51 -30.84
CA THR A 343 -0.56 0.49 -31.51
C THR A 343 0.09 -0.90 -31.48
N ALA A 344 1.38 -0.96 -31.81
CA ALA A 344 2.17 -2.20 -31.82
C ALA A 344 2.30 -2.86 -30.44
N LYS A 345 2.30 -2.08 -29.34
CA LYS A 345 2.33 -2.63 -27.98
C LYS A 345 0.99 -3.26 -27.61
N THR A 346 -0.12 -2.56 -27.91
CA THR A 346 -1.47 -3.01 -27.55
C THR A 346 -1.89 -4.25 -28.34
N MET A 347 -1.61 -4.32 -29.65
CA MET A 347 -1.83 -5.52 -30.47
C MET A 347 -1.11 -6.76 -29.90
N ARG A 348 0.15 -6.58 -29.51
CA ARG A 348 0.93 -7.64 -28.86
C ARG A 348 0.38 -8.01 -27.47
N GLY A 349 -0.14 -7.04 -26.71
CA GLY A 349 -0.82 -7.28 -25.43
C GLY A 349 -2.02 -8.21 -25.58
N PHE A 350 -2.91 -7.96 -26.56
CA PHE A 350 -4.03 -8.86 -26.85
C PHE A 350 -3.56 -10.27 -27.18
N ARG A 351 -2.55 -10.41 -28.05
CA ARG A 351 -2.03 -11.72 -28.44
C ARG A 351 -1.48 -12.49 -27.24
N TYR A 352 -0.73 -11.81 -26.37
CA TYR A 352 -0.19 -12.41 -25.15
C TYR A 352 -1.31 -12.84 -24.18
N VAL A 353 -2.30 -11.99 -23.91
CA VAL A 353 -3.43 -12.36 -23.03
C VAL A 353 -4.22 -13.54 -23.59
N TYR A 354 -4.40 -13.60 -24.92
CA TYR A 354 -5.01 -14.74 -25.59
C TYR A 354 -4.17 -16.02 -25.44
N ASP A 355 -2.88 -15.97 -25.77
CA ASP A 355 -2.02 -17.17 -25.78
C ASP A 355 -1.84 -17.82 -24.40
N TYR A 356 -1.95 -17.06 -23.30
CA TYR A 356 -1.64 -17.55 -21.96
C TYR A 356 -2.83 -17.58 -20.99
N PHE A 357 -3.93 -16.85 -21.24
CA PHE A 357 -5.02 -16.65 -20.27
C PHE A 357 -6.43 -16.69 -20.87
N PHE A 358 -6.60 -17.03 -22.16
CA PHE A 358 -7.91 -17.03 -22.83
C PHE A 358 -8.97 -17.94 -22.17
N GLU A 359 -8.55 -19.03 -21.54
CA GLU A 359 -9.46 -19.93 -20.80
C GLU A 359 -9.68 -19.53 -19.33
N GLU A 360 -8.84 -18.66 -18.78
CA GLU A 360 -8.90 -18.23 -17.38
C GLU A 360 -10.03 -17.22 -17.12
N ALA A 361 -10.49 -16.48 -18.15
CA ALA A 361 -11.53 -15.47 -18.04
C ALA A 361 -12.58 -15.49 -19.18
N ASP A 362 -13.71 -14.81 -18.94
CA ASP A 362 -14.81 -14.65 -19.91
C ASP A 362 -14.81 -13.24 -20.52
N LEU A 363 -14.21 -12.28 -19.81
CA LEU A 363 -14.00 -10.88 -20.22
C LEU A 363 -12.58 -10.43 -19.88
N PHE A 364 -12.06 -9.52 -20.70
CA PHE A 364 -10.66 -9.08 -20.62
C PHE A 364 -10.58 -7.55 -20.63
N MET A 365 -10.09 -6.95 -19.54
CA MET A 365 -9.94 -5.50 -19.39
C MET A 365 -8.50 -5.04 -19.67
N LYS A 366 -8.35 -4.13 -20.63
CA LYS A 366 -7.13 -3.33 -20.80
C LYS A 366 -7.22 -2.09 -19.91
N ALA A 367 -6.18 -1.82 -19.12
CA ALA A 367 -6.01 -0.58 -18.37
C ALA A 367 -4.58 -0.01 -18.56
N ASP A 368 -4.39 1.25 -18.18
CA ASP A 368 -3.06 1.86 -18.03
C ASP A 368 -2.65 1.88 -16.55
N ASP A 369 -1.36 2.10 -16.30
CA ASP A 369 -0.75 2.08 -14.96
C ASP A 369 -1.12 3.28 -14.06
N ASP A 370 -1.84 4.25 -14.62
CA ASP A 370 -2.46 5.40 -13.96
C ASP A 370 -4.01 5.40 -14.07
N THR A 371 -4.61 4.23 -14.35
CA THR A 371 -6.07 4.02 -14.33
C THR A 371 -6.50 3.42 -12.98
N TYR A 372 -7.32 4.13 -12.20
CA TYR A 372 -8.02 3.56 -11.04
C TYR A 372 -9.34 2.94 -11.50
N VAL A 373 -9.69 1.75 -11.00
CA VAL A 373 -10.87 0.97 -11.41
C VAL A 373 -11.66 0.51 -10.18
N ILE A 374 -12.97 0.76 -10.17
CA ILE A 374 -13.92 0.30 -9.16
C ILE A 374 -14.54 -1.00 -9.69
N MET A 375 -14.06 -2.12 -9.19
CA MET A 375 -14.30 -3.44 -9.77
C MET A 375 -15.74 -3.91 -9.60
N GLU A 376 -16.39 -3.53 -8.52
CA GLU A 376 -17.78 -3.78 -8.17
C GLU A 376 -18.71 -3.16 -9.23
N ASN A 377 -18.46 -1.89 -9.57
CA ASN A 377 -19.20 -1.17 -10.61
C ASN A 377 -18.95 -1.75 -12.00
N LEU A 378 -17.74 -2.22 -12.26
CA LEU A 378 -17.39 -2.89 -13.49
C LEU A 378 -18.16 -4.20 -13.65
N GLN A 379 -18.11 -5.07 -12.63
CA GLN A 379 -18.82 -6.35 -12.64
C GLN A 379 -20.34 -6.16 -12.74
N TYR A 380 -20.91 -5.23 -11.98
CA TYR A 380 -22.34 -4.90 -12.06
C TYR A 380 -22.75 -4.47 -13.47
N PHE A 381 -22.02 -3.53 -14.08
CA PHE A 381 -22.26 -3.12 -15.46
C PHE A 381 -22.20 -4.32 -16.43
N LEU A 382 -21.13 -5.10 -16.39
CA LEU A 382 -20.90 -6.22 -17.31
C LEU A 382 -21.92 -7.36 -17.13
N SER A 383 -22.46 -7.54 -15.92
CA SER A 383 -23.47 -8.57 -15.63
C SER A 383 -24.77 -8.43 -16.44
N SER A 384 -25.06 -7.21 -16.90
CA SER A 384 -26.23 -6.88 -17.73
C SER A 384 -25.98 -6.97 -19.25
N GLN A 385 -24.76 -7.27 -19.69
CA GLN A 385 -24.35 -7.18 -21.09
C GLN A 385 -24.39 -8.54 -21.81
N ASN A 386 -24.64 -8.55 -23.12
CA ASN A 386 -24.42 -9.76 -23.93
C ASN A 386 -22.92 -9.91 -24.24
N THR A 387 -22.24 -10.74 -23.46
CA THR A 387 -20.79 -10.98 -23.55
C THR A 387 -20.39 -12.12 -24.50
N LYS A 388 -21.37 -12.82 -25.10
CA LYS A 388 -21.12 -13.90 -26.09
C LYS A 388 -20.83 -13.37 -27.49
N ASP A 389 -21.37 -12.20 -27.82
CA ASP A 389 -21.12 -11.54 -29.10
C ASP A 389 -19.71 -10.95 -29.16
N PRO A 390 -19.12 -10.73 -30.35
CA PRO A 390 -17.90 -9.95 -30.51
C PRO A 390 -18.14 -8.47 -30.15
N VAL A 391 -18.08 -8.15 -28.87
CA VAL A 391 -18.28 -6.80 -28.32
C VAL A 391 -17.13 -6.32 -27.46
N TYR A 392 -17.02 -5.01 -27.32
CA TYR A 392 -16.15 -4.34 -26.37
C TYR A 392 -16.82 -3.08 -25.79
N PHE A 393 -16.36 -2.63 -24.62
CA PHE A 393 -16.97 -1.57 -23.80
C PHE A 393 -15.89 -0.61 -23.28
N GLY A 394 -16.15 0.69 -23.25
CA GLY A 394 -15.21 1.68 -22.72
C GLY A 394 -15.69 3.12 -22.94
N HIS A 395 -14.81 4.12 -22.80
CA HIS A 395 -15.18 5.52 -23.03
C HIS A 395 -15.23 5.87 -24.54
N HIS A 396 -16.42 6.18 -25.08
CA HIS A 396 -16.69 6.20 -26.52
C HIS A 396 -16.30 7.51 -27.22
N PHE A 397 -15.52 7.39 -28.29
CA PHE A 397 -15.17 8.46 -29.22
C PHE A 397 -15.74 8.20 -30.62
N LYS A 398 -16.18 9.27 -31.30
CA LYS A 398 -16.75 9.25 -32.66
C LYS A 398 -15.82 9.91 -33.71
N THR A 399 -16.29 9.99 -34.95
CA THR A 399 -15.67 10.61 -36.14
C THR A 399 -14.45 9.93 -36.80
N ILE A 400 -13.55 9.23 -36.08
CA ILE A 400 -12.35 8.63 -36.71
C ILE A 400 -12.60 7.20 -37.23
N VAL A 401 -13.58 6.52 -36.64
CA VAL A 401 -14.03 5.17 -36.95
C VAL A 401 -15.56 5.23 -37.10
N LYS A 402 -16.16 4.47 -38.04
CA LYS A 402 -17.58 4.65 -38.38
C LYS A 402 -18.51 4.22 -37.23
N GLN A 403 -18.18 3.14 -36.52
CA GLN A 403 -18.82 2.73 -35.25
C GLN A 403 -18.29 3.46 -34.00
N GLY A 404 -17.34 4.39 -34.17
CA GLY A 404 -16.53 4.94 -33.10
C GLY A 404 -15.50 3.96 -32.52
N TYR A 405 -14.85 4.35 -31.43
CA TYR A 405 -13.79 3.59 -30.77
C TYR A 405 -13.72 3.94 -29.27
N TYR A 406 -12.92 3.22 -28.48
CA TYR A 406 -12.75 3.51 -27.05
C TYR A 406 -11.35 4.01 -26.71
N SER A 407 -11.27 4.84 -25.67
CA SER A 407 -9.98 5.24 -25.13
C SER A 407 -9.28 4.13 -24.36
N GLY A 408 -8.02 3.86 -24.68
CA GLY A 408 -7.18 2.97 -23.89
C GLY A 408 -6.84 3.52 -22.50
N GLY A 409 -6.82 4.84 -22.32
CA GLY A 409 -6.49 5.47 -21.02
C GLY A 409 -7.56 5.28 -19.97
N ALA A 410 -8.83 5.51 -20.33
CA ALA A 410 -9.98 5.19 -19.48
C ALA A 410 -10.13 3.69 -19.19
N GLY A 411 -9.40 2.84 -19.95
CA GLY A 411 -9.58 1.40 -19.99
C GLY A 411 -10.79 0.99 -20.84
N TYR A 412 -10.73 -0.25 -21.35
CA TYR A 412 -11.83 -0.90 -22.05
C TYR A 412 -11.85 -2.41 -21.82
N VAL A 413 -13.03 -3.00 -21.89
CA VAL A 413 -13.28 -4.43 -21.69
C VAL A 413 -13.67 -5.09 -23.01
N LEU A 414 -13.15 -6.28 -23.28
CA LEU A 414 -13.45 -7.10 -24.45
C LEU A 414 -14.19 -8.37 -24.02
N SER A 415 -15.17 -8.77 -24.81
CA SER A 415 -15.68 -10.14 -24.83
C SER A 415 -14.58 -11.15 -25.18
N LYS A 416 -14.74 -12.39 -24.72
CA LYS A 416 -13.87 -13.51 -25.14
C LYS A 416 -13.81 -13.65 -26.67
N GLU A 417 -14.93 -13.53 -27.36
CA GLU A 417 -14.95 -13.60 -28.84
C GLU A 417 -14.31 -12.37 -29.50
N ALA A 418 -14.37 -11.17 -28.91
CA ALA A 418 -13.60 -10.03 -29.41
C ALA A 418 -12.09 -10.23 -29.25
N LEU A 419 -11.63 -10.74 -28.09
CA LEU A 419 -10.22 -11.07 -27.87
C LEU A 419 -9.73 -12.14 -28.85
N ASN A 420 -10.53 -13.19 -29.06
CA ASN A 420 -10.27 -14.25 -30.05
C ASN A 420 -9.96 -13.67 -31.43
N ARG A 421 -10.86 -12.83 -31.97
CA ARG A 421 -10.71 -12.25 -33.31
C ARG A 421 -9.48 -11.37 -33.45
N ILE A 422 -9.22 -10.49 -32.47
CA ILE A 422 -8.07 -9.58 -32.55
C ILE A 422 -6.74 -10.30 -32.33
N ALA A 423 -6.70 -11.36 -31.52
CA ALA A 423 -5.48 -12.15 -31.31
C ALA A 423 -5.17 -13.12 -32.47
N THR A 424 -6.19 -13.69 -33.12
CA THR A 424 -6.01 -14.67 -34.22
C THR A 424 -5.90 -14.01 -35.59
N THR A 425 -6.82 -13.09 -35.91
CA THR A 425 -6.92 -12.46 -37.24
C THR A 425 -6.27 -11.07 -37.26
N GLY A 426 -6.16 -10.41 -36.10
CA GLY A 426 -5.61 -9.06 -35.99
C GLY A 426 -4.12 -8.90 -36.30
N ASN A 427 -3.37 -9.98 -36.53
CA ASN A 427 -2.01 -9.89 -37.10
C ASN A 427 -2.00 -9.59 -38.61
N ASN A 428 -3.14 -9.71 -39.31
CA ASN A 428 -3.23 -9.47 -40.75
C ASN A 428 -3.29 -7.96 -41.06
N PRO A 429 -2.29 -7.37 -41.78
CA PRO A 429 -2.24 -5.93 -42.06
C PRO A 429 -3.43 -5.37 -42.86
N LYS A 430 -4.17 -6.24 -43.58
CA LYS A 430 -5.39 -5.84 -44.31
C LYS A 430 -6.50 -5.42 -43.34
N PHE A 431 -6.60 -6.07 -42.19
CA PHE A 431 -7.59 -5.78 -41.15
C PHE A 431 -7.03 -4.76 -40.17
N CYS A 432 -5.88 -5.04 -39.56
CA CYS A 432 -5.38 -4.30 -38.41
C CYS A 432 -3.98 -3.73 -38.66
N ARG A 433 -3.81 -2.45 -38.33
CA ARG A 433 -2.53 -1.74 -38.48
C ARG A 433 -1.55 -2.18 -37.39
N GLN A 434 -0.43 -2.78 -37.77
CA GLN A 434 0.55 -3.34 -36.82
C GLN A 434 1.44 -2.27 -36.17
N ASP A 435 1.68 -1.16 -36.87
CA ASP A 435 2.39 0.01 -36.34
C ASP A 435 1.80 1.29 -36.94
N GLY A 436 1.73 2.35 -36.12
CA GLY A 436 1.51 3.73 -36.52
C GLY A 436 0.13 4.26 -36.13
N GLY A 437 -0.09 5.55 -36.39
CA GLY A 437 -1.35 6.23 -36.08
C GLY A 437 -1.57 6.50 -34.59
N ALA A 438 -2.79 6.93 -34.24
CA ALA A 438 -3.21 7.08 -32.86
C ALA A 438 -3.80 5.75 -32.36
N GLU A 439 -3.19 5.16 -31.32
CA GLU A 439 -3.50 3.81 -30.79
C GLU A 439 -5.00 3.52 -30.76
N ASP A 440 -5.73 4.22 -29.91
CA ASP A 440 -7.17 4.05 -29.67
C ASP A 440 -8.00 3.99 -30.97
N ALA A 441 -7.66 4.85 -31.93
CA ALA A 441 -8.37 4.93 -33.21
C ALA A 441 -7.96 3.80 -34.18
N GLU A 442 -6.70 3.37 -34.20
CA GLU A 442 -6.27 2.25 -35.03
C GLU A 442 -6.74 0.90 -34.47
N ILE A 443 -6.78 0.74 -33.14
CA ILE A 443 -7.45 -0.37 -32.48
C ILE A 443 -8.96 -0.35 -32.79
N GLY A 444 -9.60 0.82 -32.76
CA GLY A 444 -11.01 0.97 -33.19
C GLY A 444 -11.28 0.52 -34.62
N LYS A 445 -10.43 0.92 -35.59
CA LYS A 445 -10.52 0.47 -36.99
C LYS A 445 -10.29 -1.05 -37.12
N CYS A 446 -9.36 -1.59 -36.35
CA CYS A 446 -9.11 -3.02 -36.28
C CYS A 446 -10.35 -3.77 -35.79
N MET A 447 -10.94 -3.37 -34.66
CA MET A 447 -12.18 -3.94 -34.13
C MET A 447 -13.32 -3.89 -35.15
N GLU A 448 -13.55 -2.74 -35.80
CA GLU A 448 -14.60 -2.55 -36.82
C GLU A 448 -14.45 -3.54 -37.98
N ARG A 449 -13.23 -3.71 -38.51
CA ARG A 449 -12.94 -4.62 -39.63
C ARG A 449 -12.98 -6.10 -39.25
N LEU A 450 -12.80 -6.42 -37.97
CA LEU A 450 -12.97 -7.76 -37.40
C LEU A 450 -14.44 -8.05 -37.01
N GLY A 451 -15.34 -7.10 -37.21
CA GLY A 451 -16.75 -7.22 -36.83
C GLY A 451 -16.99 -7.20 -35.32
N VAL A 452 -16.06 -6.63 -34.54
CA VAL A 452 -16.20 -6.40 -33.11
C VAL A 452 -16.93 -5.06 -32.90
N LYS A 453 -18.09 -5.11 -32.25
CA LYS A 453 -19.02 -3.98 -32.11
C LYS A 453 -18.79 -3.18 -30.84
N THR A 454 -18.87 -1.86 -30.95
CA THR A 454 -19.00 -0.95 -29.80
C THR A 454 -20.38 -1.10 -29.14
N VAL A 455 -20.43 -1.08 -27.80
CA VAL A 455 -21.64 -1.03 -26.96
C VAL A 455 -21.64 0.22 -26.09
N ASN A 456 -22.81 0.83 -25.87
CA ASN A 456 -22.93 2.01 -25.01
C ASN A 456 -22.61 1.65 -23.54
N SER A 457 -21.68 2.39 -22.95
CA SER A 457 -21.19 2.21 -21.58
C SER A 457 -21.65 3.30 -20.60
N THR A 458 -22.55 4.19 -21.03
CA THR A 458 -23.15 5.21 -20.15
C THR A 458 -24.20 4.61 -19.21
N ASP A 459 -24.64 5.38 -18.21
CA ASP A 459 -25.84 5.05 -17.45
C ASP A 459 -27.15 5.50 -18.14
N ALA A 460 -28.29 5.24 -17.51
CA ALA A 460 -29.61 5.59 -18.05
C ALA A 460 -29.82 7.11 -18.24
N MET A 461 -29.01 7.96 -17.61
CA MET A 461 -29.02 9.42 -17.75
C MET A 461 -28.00 9.90 -18.80
N GLY A 462 -27.30 8.99 -19.47
CA GLY A 462 -26.25 9.29 -20.44
C GLY A 462 -25.00 9.90 -19.80
N ARG A 463 -24.70 9.56 -18.53
CA ARG A 463 -23.46 9.93 -17.84
C ARG A 463 -22.39 8.85 -18.05
N SER A 464 -21.13 9.23 -18.07
CA SER A 464 -20.04 8.30 -18.36
C SER A 464 -19.74 7.38 -17.18
N ARG A 465 -19.34 6.14 -17.46
CA ARG A 465 -18.79 5.20 -16.45
C ARG A 465 -17.27 5.10 -16.52
N PHE A 466 -16.72 5.16 -17.74
CA PHE A 466 -15.27 5.13 -17.99
C PHE A 466 -14.77 6.56 -18.24
N HIS A 467 -13.71 7.01 -17.58
CA HIS A 467 -13.28 8.41 -17.64
C HIS A 467 -11.82 8.56 -18.10
N CYS A 468 -11.61 9.33 -19.18
CA CYS A 468 -10.28 9.57 -19.79
C CYS A 468 -9.35 10.49 -18.98
N PHE A 469 -9.85 11.05 -17.89
CA PHE A 469 -9.17 12.00 -17.02
C PHE A 469 -9.59 11.73 -15.56
N ASP A 470 -8.97 12.45 -14.62
CA ASP A 470 -9.27 12.34 -13.21
C ASP A 470 -10.61 13.01 -12.85
N LEU A 471 -11.11 12.76 -11.63
CA LEU A 471 -12.41 13.27 -11.19
C LEU A 471 -12.51 14.80 -11.34
N GLU A 472 -11.48 15.54 -10.93
CA GLU A 472 -11.49 17.00 -10.92
C GLU A 472 -11.61 17.57 -12.34
N THR A 473 -10.92 16.98 -13.32
CA THR A 473 -11.06 17.35 -14.73
C THR A 473 -12.49 17.10 -15.25
N HIS A 474 -13.17 16.04 -14.79
CA HIS A 474 -14.57 15.78 -15.19
C HIS A 474 -15.58 16.69 -14.49
N LEU A 475 -15.33 17.04 -13.22
CA LEU A 475 -16.14 17.96 -12.44
C LEU A 475 -16.04 19.41 -12.95
N PHE A 476 -14.84 19.95 -13.15
CA PHE A 476 -14.66 21.36 -13.53
C PHE A 476 -14.50 21.58 -15.04
N GLY A 477 -14.26 20.51 -15.80
CA GLY A 477 -13.89 20.59 -17.20
C GLY A 477 -12.41 20.94 -17.38
N GLY A 478 -12.10 21.67 -18.46
CA GLY A 478 -10.71 21.93 -18.85
C GLY A 478 -10.12 20.86 -19.77
N TYR A 479 -10.96 19.97 -20.33
CA TYR A 479 -10.55 19.01 -21.35
C TYR A 479 -9.83 19.69 -22.53
N PRO A 480 -8.84 19.04 -23.15
CA PRO A 480 -8.22 19.56 -24.36
C PRO A 480 -9.24 19.66 -25.51
N GLY A 481 -9.10 20.66 -26.39
CA GLY A 481 -10.11 20.97 -27.41
C GLY A 481 -10.50 19.83 -28.36
N TRP A 482 -9.62 18.82 -28.54
CA TRP A 482 -9.95 17.61 -29.31
C TRP A 482 -11.01 16.74 -28.63
N TYR A 483 -11.08 16.75 -27.29
CA TYR A 483 -12.00 15.92 -26.52
C TYR A 483 -13.47 16.34 -26.76
N TYR A 484 -13.77 17.63 -26.68
CA TYR A 484 -15.09 18.18 -27.03
C TYR A 484 -15.53 17.85 -28.47
N LYS A 485 -14.58 17.75 -29.40
CA LYS A 485 -14.85 17.41 -30.81
C LYS A 485 -15.14 15.92 -31.01
N TYR A 486 -14.48 15.04 -30.25
CA TYR A 486 -14.46 13.60 -30.52
C TYR A 486 -15.26 12.76 -29.52
N ASP A 487 -15.61 13.25 -28.33
CA ASP A 487 -16.48 12.55 -27.38
C ASP A 487 -17.83 12.19 -28.03
N ALA A 488 -18.22 10.91 -27.95
CA ALA A 488 -19.41 10.42 -28.63
C ALA A 488 -20.71 10.92 -28.01
N ASN A 489 -20.76 11.05 -26.68
CA ASN A 489 -21.91 11.45 -25.89
C ASN A 489 -22.05 12.98 -25.76
N GLY A 490 -21.05 13.71 -26.28
CA GLY A 490 -20.84 15.14 -26.04
C GLY A 490 -20.11 15.31 -24.71
N ALA A 491 -18.92 15.93 -24.74
CA ALA A 491 -18.12 16.14 -23.55
C ALA A 491 -18.83 17.08 -22.56
N LYS A 492 -19.51 16.48 -21.58
CA LYS A 492 -20.16 17.15 -20.45
C LYS A 492 -19.13 17.44 -19.35
N LYS A 493 -19.37 18.46 -18.54
CA LYS A 493 -18.63 18.72 -17.29
C LYS A 493 -19.60 18.87 -16.11
N GLY A 494 -19.08 18.74 -14.90
CA GLY A 494 -19.86 18.78 -13.66
C GLY A 494 -20.44 17.42 -13.31
N VAL A 495 -21.18 17.34 -12.20
CA VAL A 495 -21.72 16.10 -11.62
C VAL A 495 -22.44 15.23 -12.67
N ASN A 496 -23.17 15.85 -13.59
CA ASN A 496 -23.94 15.18 -14.64
C ASN A 496 -23.09 14.66 -15.83
N SER A 497 -21.76 14.75 -15.80
CA SER A 497 -20.88 14.00 -16.72
C SER A 497 -20.51 12.61 -16.19
N ILE A 498 -20.60 12.42 -14.87
CA ILE A 498 -20.06 11.26 -14.14
C ILE A 498 -21.21 10.43 -13.60
N SER A 499 -21.22 9.12 -13.87
CA SER A 499 -22.19 8.20 -13.27
C SER A 499 -21.87 8.00 -11.79
N ASP A 500 -22.91 7.89 -10.95
CA ASP A 500 -22.76 7.52 -9.52
C ASP A 500 -22.08 6.16 -9.38
N TYR A 501 -22.34 5.26 -10.34
CA TYR A 501 -21.68 3.96 -10.50
C TYR A 501 -20.54 4.05 -11.54
N ALA A 502 -19.63 5.00 -11.35
CA ALA A 502 -18.43 5.15 -12.16
C ALA A 502 -17.52 3.91 -12.05
N ILE A 503 -16.91 3.52 -13.16
CA ILE A 503 -16.10 2.32 -13.29
C ILE A 503 -14.61 2.65 -13.22
N SER A 504 -14.16 3.72 -13.88
CA SER A 504 -12.74 4.04 -13.94
C SER A 504 -12.44 5.53 -14.08
N PHE A 505 -11.26 5.92 -13.63
CA PHE A 505 -10.65 7.25 -13.81
C PHE A 505 -9.18 7.09 -14.22
N HIS A 506 -8.72 7.91 -15.16
CA HIS A 506 -7.38 7.87 -15.75
C HIS A 506 -6.56 9.11 -15.35
N TYR A 507 -5.23 9.08 -15.54
CA TYR A 507 -4.30 10.08 -14.97
C TYR A 507 -4.38 10.20 -13.45
N VAL A 508 -4.70 9.09 -12.75
CA VAL A 508 -4.75 9.05 -11.29
C VAL A 508 -3.37 8.67 -10.74
N PRO A 509 -2.64 9.58 -10.06
CA PRO A 509 -1.34 9.23 -9.48
C PRO A 509 -1.51 8.28 -8.29
N PRO A 510 -0.50 7.46 -7.93
CA PRO A 510 -0.61 6.45 -6.87
C PRO A 510 -1.08 7.00 -5.52
N GLN A 511 -0.67 8.21 -5.14
CA GLN A 511 -1.12 8.86 -3.90
C GLN A 511 -2.64 9.12 -3.91
N LYS A 512 -3.19 9.50 -5.07
CA LYS A 512 -4.63 9.73 -5.28
C LYS A 512 -5.39 8.40 -5.36
N MET A 513 -4.78 7.31 -5.85
CA MET A 513 -5.36 5.97 -5.76
C MET A 513 -5.57 5.53 -4.30
N TYR A 514 -4.59 5.70 -3.41
CA TYR A 514 -4.77 5.39 -1.98
C TYR A 514 -5.79 6.31 -1.29
N ALA A 515 -5.87 7.58 -1.70
CA ALA A 515 -6.90 8.50 -1.20
C ALA A 515 -8.31 8.07 -1.64
N LEU A 516 -8.48 7.72 -2.92
CA LEU A 516 -9.70 7.14 -3.48
C LEU A 516 -10.10 5.88 -2.72
N GLU A 517 -9.17 4.94 -2.52
CA GLU A 517 -9.41 3.71 -1.76
C GLU A 517 -10.00 3.99 -0.36
N PHE A 518 -9.46 4.99 0.33
CA PHE A 518 -9.99 5.41 1.64
C PHE A 518 -11.36 6.07 1.52
N TYR A 519 -11.56 7.02 0.60
CA TYR A 519 -12.85 7.68 0.40
C TYR A 519 -13.96 6.70 0.00
N VAL A 520 -13.63 5.67 -0.77
CA VAL A 520 -14.58 4.73 -1.37
C VAL A 520 -14.93 3.56 -0.43
N TYR A 521 -13.95 3.01 0.30
CA TYR A 521 -14.17 1.78 1.10
C TYR A 521 -14.01 1.94 2.62
N HIS A 522 -13.36 3.01 3.09
CA HIS A 522 -13.11 3.24 4.51
C HIS A 522 -13.96 4.36 5.12
N LEU A 523 -14.22 5.45 4.38
CA LEU A 523 -15.00 6.58 4.87
C LEU A 523 -16.51 6.25 4.84
N ARG A 524 -17.14 6.27 6.01
CA ARG A 524 -18.55 5.89 6.21
C ARG A 524 -19.34 7.11 6.69
N PRO A 525 -20.02 7.86 5.81
CA PRO A 525 -20.90 8.96 6.21
C PRO A 525 -22.22 8.48 6.83
N TYR A 526 -22.65 7.26 6.51
CA TYR A 526 -23.90 6.67 6.98
C TYR A 526 -23.63 5.49 7.92
N VAL A 527 -24.21 5.57 9.12
CA VAL A 527 -24.03 4.54 10.15
C VAL A 527 -25.01 3.41 9.91
N CYS A 528 -24.53 2.32 9.33
CA CYS A 528 -25.28 1.07 9.18
C CYS A 528 -25.56 0.42 10.55
N GLY A 529 -26.65 0.82 11.22
CA GLY A 529 -26.98 0.38 12.59
C GLY A 529 -28.41 -0.12 12.76
N ASN A 530 -28.62 -1.44 12.82
CA ASN A 530 -29.86 -2.03 13.33
C ASN A 530 -29.96 -1.79 14.86
N GLY A 531 -30.75 -0.78 15.26
CA GLY A 531 -30.83 -0.26 16.62
C GLY A 531 -31.55 -1.12 17.68
N GLN A 532 -31.49 -2.47 17.61
CA GLN A 532 -32.15 -3.36 18.58
C GLN A 532 -31.20 -4.08 19.56
N SER A 533 -29.89 -4.15 19.28
CA SER A 533 -28.95 -4.93 20.12
C SER A 533 -28.49 -4.18 21.40
N SER A 534 -28.55 -2.85 21.43
CA SER A 534 -28.00 -2.06 22.55
C SER A 534 -28.77 -2.19 23.85
N TYR A 535 -30.10 -2.35 23.80
CA TYR A 535 -30.95 -2.35 25.00
C TYR A 535 -30.77 -3.61 25.86
N LEU A 536 -30.66 -4.78 25.23
CA LEU A 536 -30.39 -6.05 25.92
C LEU A 536 -29.00 -6.07 26.55
N ASN A 537 -27.99 -5.57 25.83
CA ASN A 537 -26.63 -5.48 26.36
C ASN A 537 -26.51 -4.46 27.51
N PHE A 538 -27.28 -3.37 27.49
CA PHE A 538 -27.34 -2.42 28.60
C PHE A 538 -27.97 -3.04 29.86
N LEU A 539 -29.08 -3.76 29.73
CA LEU A 539 -29.72 -4.45 30.86
C LEU A 539 -28.83 -5.56 31.44
N PHE A 540 -28.14 -6.31 30.59
CA PHE A 540 -27.19 -7.33 31.03
C PHE A 540 -25.98 -6.70 31.74
N GLY A 541 -25.42 -5.60 31.19
CA GLY A 541 -24.35 -4.83 31.81
C GLY A 541 -24.75 -4.21 33.16
N LEU A 542 -26.01 -3.75 33.29
CA LEU A 542 -26.54 -3.24 34.55
C LEU A 542 -26.64 -4.35 35.62
N ALA A 543 -27.14 -5.53 35.25
CA ALA A 543 -27.23 -6.68 36.15
C ALA A 543 -25.84 -7.15 36.63
N VAL A 544 -24.88 -7.24 35.70
CA VAL A 544 -23.47 -7.58 36.02
C VAL A 544 -22.83 -6.49 36.88
N GLY A 545 -23.06 -5.21 36.57
CA GLY A 545 -22.56 -4.08 37.36
C GLY A 545 -23.08 -4.05 38.79
N LEU A 546 -24.37 -4.33 38.99
CA LEU A 546 -24.98 -4.46 40.32
C LEU A 546 -24.42 -5.66 41.09
N PHE A 547 -24.20 -6.79 40.42
CA PHE A 547 -23.57 -7.98 41.02
C PHE A 547 -22.13 -7.70 41.50
N PHE A 548 -21.32 -7.04 40.68
CA PHE A 548 -19.97 -6.62 41.08
C PHE A 548 -19.96 -5.54 42.16
N ALA A 549 -20.89 -4.57 42.13
CA ALA A 549 -21.03 -3.60 43.21
C ALA A 549 -21.38 -4.27 44.56
N PHE A 550 -22.24 -5.29 44.54
CA PHE A 550 -22.59 -6.08 45.73
C PHE A 550 -21.37 -6.85 46.26
N LEU A 551 -20.58 -7.48 45.39
CA LEU A 551 -19.32 -8.14 45.75
C LEU A 551 -18.27 -7.18 46.31
N ILE A 552 -18.12 -5.99 45.71
CA ILE A 552 -17.17 -4.96 46.19
C ILE A 552 -17.61 -4.42 47.56
N SER A 553 -18.91 -4.25 47.81
CA SER A 553 -19.44 -3.84 49.13
C SER A 553 -19.17 -4.85 50.25
N ARG A 554 -19.00 -6.15 49.90
CA ARG A 554 -18.61 -7.22 50.83
C ARG A 554 -17.10 -7.26 51.09
N TYR A 555 -16.28 -6.59 50.27
CA TYR A 555 -14.82 -6.65 50.32
C TYR A 555 -14.16 -5.36 50.83
N SER A 556 -14.92 -4.27 50.99
CA SER A 556 -14.40 -2.94 51.36
C SER A 556 -14.18 -2.73 52.85
N SER A 557 -14.25 -3.77 53.68
CA SER A 557 -13.88 -3.73 55.09
C SER A 557 -12.40 -4.10 55.33
N LEU A 558 -11.45 -3.48 54.62
CA LEU A 558 -10.03 -3.38 55.00
C LEU A 558 -9.25 -2.37 54.10
N GLN A 559 -8.84 -1.26 54.73
CA GLN A 559 -7.72 -0.36 54.40
C GLN A 559 -7.69 0.49 53.12
N ALA A 560 -7.63 1.80 53.36
CA ALA A 560 -6.87 2.83 52.63
C ALA A 560 -6.03 3.60 53.68
N PRO A 561 -5.10 4.53 53.34
CA PRO A 561 -4.72 5.02 52.01
C PRO A 561 -3.19 5.05 51.75
N LEU A 562 -2.77 5.26 50.49
CA LEU A 562 -1.41 5.74 50.19
C LEU A 562 -1.43 6.89 49.17
N ILE A 563 -1.21 8.11 49.68
CA ILE A 563 -0.96 9.33 48.91
C ILE A 563 0.51 9.68 49.07
N TYR A 564 1.36 9.27 48.11
CA TYR A 564 2.64 9.93 47.83
C TYR A 564 3.14 9.57 46.42
N THR A 565 4.16 10.30 45.92
CA THR A 565 4.83 10.12 44.60
C THR A 565 4.13 10.64 43.32
N ARG A 566 3.56 11.86 43.35
CA ARG A 566 3.23 12.61 42.12
C ARG A 566 3.84 14.02 42.03
N LYS A 567 5.04 14.23 42.58
CA LYS A 567 5.69 15.57 42.71
C LYS A 567 7.06 15.75 42.06
N VAL A 568 7.68 14.72 41.46
CA VAL A 568 9.07 14.82 40.91
C VAL A 568 9.12 14.95 39.38
N ALA A 569 8.07 14.54 38.64
CA ALA A 569 8.04 14.65 37.17
C ALA A 569 7.71 16.07 36.63
N SER A 570 7.49 17.06 37.50
CA SER A 570 6.95 18.38 37.11
C SER A 570 8.01 19.47 36.87
N GLU A 571 9.27 19.24 37.25
CA GLU A 571 10.28 20.32 37.30
C GLU A 571 11.28 20.25 36.14
N THR A 572 11.69 19.05 35.70
CA THR A 572 12.58 18.89 34.53
C THR A 572 11.92 19.31 33.21
N PHE A 573 10.59 19.20 33.09
CA PHE A 573 9.85 19.56 31.88
C PHE A 573 9.78 21.08 31.62
N ARG A 574 9.90 21.92 32.67
CA ARG A 574 9.91 23.39 32.53
C ARG A 574 11.13 23.92 31.78
N SER A 575 12.24 23.19 31.76
CA SER A 575 13.49 23.65 31.15
C SER A 575 13.54 23.55 29.62
N TYR A 576 12.70 22.73 28.99
CA TYR A 576 12.79 22.45 27.54
C TYR A 576 11.88 23.35 26.69
N ILE A 577 10.85 23.96 27.30
CA ILE A 577 9.89 24.84 26.61
C ILE A 577 10.47 26.24 26.29
N ASN A 578 11.59 26.63 26.91
CA ASN A 578 12.15 27.99 26.85
C ASN A 578 13.02 28.33 25.62
N SER A 579 13.08 27.49 24.57
CA SER A 579 14.03 27.66 23.45
C SER A 579 13.40 27.89 22.06
N ARG A 580 12.07 27.97 21.94
CA ARG A 580 11.36 28.46 20.76
C ARG A 580 10.13 29.26 21.19
N THR A 581 9.92 30.40 20.56
CA THR A 581 8.73 31.23 20.77
C THR A 581 7.57 30.72 19.91
N LEU A 582 6.34 30.93 20.39
CA LEU A 582 5.12 30.56 19.66
C LEU A 582 5.07 31.22 18.27
N GLN A 583 5.52 32.47 18.18
CA GLN A 583 5.57 33.27 16.95
C GLN A 583 6.44 32.64 15.85
N GLU A 584 7.53 31.94 16.19
CA GLU A 584 8.39 31.28 15.18
C GLU A 584 7.71 30.06 14.54
N VAL A 585 6.90 29.32 15.31
CA VAL A 585 6.13 28.18 14.77
C VAL A 585 4.93 28.67 13.98
N GLU A 586 4.34 29.79 14.40
CA GLU A 586 3.23 30.46 13.73
C GLU A 586 3.67 31.02 12.37
N SER A 587 4.85 31.66 12.27
CA SER A 587 5.39 32.18 11.01
C SER A 587 5.71 31.09 9.97
N ASP A 588 6.18 29.91 10.40
CA ASP A 588 6.42 28.76 9.51
C ASP A 588 5.09 28.25 8.89
N LEU A 589 3.99 28.33 9.65
CA LEU A 589 2.65 27.95 9.20
C LEU A 589 1.95 29.05 8.38
N GLU A 590 2.27 30.32 8.64
CA GLU A 590 1.84 31.46 7.82
C GLU A 590 2.40 31.34 6.40
N GLY A 591 3.72 31.15 6.25
CA GLY A 591 4.36 31.03 4.93
C GLY A 591 3.73 29.94 4.04
N LEU A 592 3.37 28.80 4.63
CA LEU A 592 2.68 27.71 3.92
C LEU A 592 1.26 28.07 3.49
N HIS A 593 0.45 28.66 4.38
CA HIS A 593 -0.93 29.03 4.09
C HIS A 593 -1.01 30.18 3.07
N ASP A 594 -0.14 31.17 3.20
CA ASP A 594 -0.06 32.33 2.31
C ASP A 594 0.41 31.92 0.89
N GLU A 595 1.27 30.90 0.77
CA GLU A 595 1.62 30.30 -0.51
C GLU A 595 0.48 29.51 -1.16
N MET A 596 -0.37 28.84 -0.37
CA MET A 596 -1.57 28.16 -0.88
C MET A 596 -2.60 29.18 -1.38
N ASP A 597 -2.90 30.21 -0.60
CA ASP A 597 -3.88 31.26 -0.94
C ASP A 597 -3.48 32.06 -2.19
N LYS A 598 -2.18 32.30 -2.41
CA LYS A 598 -1.65 32.92 -3.65
C LYS A 598 -1.85 32.07 -4.90
N ARG A 599 -2.11 30.77 -4.77
CA ARG A 599 -2.31 29.83 -5.88
C ARG A 599 -3.78 29.51 -6.16
N LEU A 600 -4.71 29.89 -5.28
CA LEU A 600 -6.15 29.69 -5.47
C LEU A 600 -6.71 30.62 -6.56
N GLN A 601 -7.28 30.01 -7.61
CA GLN A 601 -8.07 30.71 -8.62
C GLN A 601 -9.58 30.54 -8.34
N PRO A 602 -10.45 31.44 -8.83
CA PRO A 602 -11.89 31.28 -8.72
C PRO A 602 -12.35 29.95 -9.33
N VAL A 603 -13.09 29.15 -8.56
CA VAL A 603 -13.57 27.84 -8.99
C VAL A 603 -15.01 27.95 -9.46
N GLN A 604 -15.34 27.37 -10.62
CA GLN A 604 -16.71 27.32 -11.08
C GLN A 604 -17.56 26.50 -10.09
N GLU A 605 -18.66 27.09 -9.61
CA GLU A 605 -19.62 26.39 -8.77
C GLU A 605 -20.19 25.15 -9.46
N LEU A 606 -20.29 24.06 -8.69
CA LEU A 606 -21.05 22.86 -9.07
C LEU A 606 -22.31 22.76 -8.22
N LYS A 607 -23.40 22.32 -8.86
CA LYS A 607 -24.67 22.00 -8.19
C LYS A 607 -24.78 20.48 -8.11
N PHE A 608 -24.92 19.98 -6.89
CA PHE A 608 -25.36 18.61 -6.62
C PHE A 608 -26.87 18.62 -6.38
N ASP A 609 -27.56 17.61 -6.91
CA ASP A 609 -28.96 17.37 -6.58
C ASP A 609 -29.02 16.33 -5.46
N ASP A 610 -29.40 16.76 -4.26
CA ASP A 610 -29.55 15.91 -3.08
C ASP A 610 -30.90 15.12 -3.10
N GLY A 611 -31.74 15.35 -4.12
CA GLY A 611 -33.07 14.72 -4.25
C GLY A 611 -33.06 13.30 -4.80
N HIS A 612 -31.93 12.83 -5.36
CA HIS A 612 -31.80 11.43 -5.76
C HIS A 612 -31.59 10.54 -4.51
N HIS A 613 -32.65 9.84 -4.12
CA HIS A 613 -32.68 8.96 -2.95
C HIS A 613 -31.44 8.05 -2.87
N HIS A 614 -30.72 8.14 -1.75
CA HIS A 614 -29.61 7.24 -1.46
C HIS A 614 -30.07 5.78 -1.47
N HIS A 615 -29.33 4.93 -2.17
CA HIS A 615 -29.50 3.47 -2.08
C HIS A 615 -28.84 2.89 -0.81
N ASP A 616 -28.00 3.67 -0.13
CA ASP A 616 -27.51 3.37 1.21
C ASP A 616 -28.60 3.59 2.26
N ASN A 617 -28.53 2.87 3.39
CA ASN A 617 -29.44 3.12 4.51
C ASN A 617 -29.05 4.42 5.25
N ASP A 618 -29.61 5.54 4.79
CA ASP A 618 -29.47 6.88 5.36
C ASP A 618 -30.46 7.17 6.50
N GLU A 619 -31.31 6.22 6.90
CA GLU A 619 -32.41 6.43 7.85
C GLU A 619 -31.90 7.01 9.18
N LEU A 620 -30.79 6.47 9.69
CA LEU A 620 -30.17 6.95 10.92
C LEU A 620 -29.60 8.37 10.75
N ALA A 621 -29.02 8.71 9.59
CA ALA A 621 -28.53 10.06 9.33
C ALA A 621 -29.69 11.07 9.28
N ARG A 622 -30.77 10.77 8.54
CA ARG A 622 -32.01 11.59 8.50
C ARG A 622 -32.70 11.69 9.86
N LYS A 623 -32.63 10.65 10.70
CA LYS A 623 -33.14 10.68 12.07
C LYS A 623 -32.30 11.59 12.95
N LEU A 624 -30.97 11.46 12.92
CA LEU A 624 -30.06 12.27 13.72
C LEU A 624 -30.05 13.73 13.29
N ASP A 625 -30.22 14.03 12.00
CA ASP A 625 -30.40 15.40 11.50
C ASP A 625 -31.57 16.13 12.17
N LYS A 626 -32.71 15.44 12.32
CA LYS A 626 -33.90 15.96 13.02
C LYS A 626 -33.74 16.03 14.54
N GLN A 627 -32.87 15.21 15.13
CA GLN A 627 -32.70 15.10 16.59
C GLN A 627 -31.55 15.94 17.15
N ILE A 628 -30.56 16.30 16.34
CA ILE A 628 -29.31 16.94 16.79
C ILE A 628 -29.08 18.20 15.98
N ARG A 629 -29.49 19.32 16.58
CA ARG A 629 -29.42 20.64 15.96
C ARG A 629 -28.01 21.22 16.11
N VAL A 630 -27.29 21.35 15.01
CA VAL A 630 -25.92 21.88 14.97
C VAL A 630 -25.91 23.21 14.21
N LEU A 631 -25.57 24.29 14.92
CA LEU A 631 -25.20 25.55 14.28
C LEU A 631 -23.72 25.51 13.93
N CYS A 632 -23.43 25.62 12.64
CA CYS A 632 -22.08 25.80 12.14
C CYS A 632 -21.84 27.29 11.92
N TRP A 633 -20.74 27.81 12.44
CA TRP A 633 -20.26 29.13 12.06
C TRP A 633 -18.85 29.05 11.48
N VAL A 634 -18.64 29.80 10.41
CA VAL A 634 -17.42 29.76 9.59
C VAL A 634 -16.72 31.11 9.68
N MET A 635 -15.47 31.10 10.13
CA MET A 635 -14.61 32.28 10.07
C MET A 635 -14.12 32.49 8.64
N THR A 636 -14.24 33.71 8.13
CA THR A 636 -13.74 34.10 6.79
C THR A 636 -13.30 35.57 6.78
N ALA A 637 -12.69 36.00 5.69
CA ALA A 637 -12.34 37.40 5.42
C ALA A 637 -13.10 37.92 4.17
N PRO A 638 -13.29 39.24 4.00
CA PRO A 638 -13.94 39.80 2.79
C PRO A 638 -13.28 39.36 1.48
N LYS A 639 -11.96 39.19 1.48
CA LYS A 639 -11.16 38.69 0.33
C LYS A 639 -11.41 37.21 -0.02
N ASN A 640 -12.00 36.43 0.88
CA ASN A 640 -12.16 34.98 0.78
C ASN A 640 -13.59 34.54 0.44
N LEU A 641 -14.59 35.44 0.47
CA LEU A 641 -16.01 35.08 0.33
C LEU A 641 -16.28 34.26 -0.94
N GLU A 642 -15.86 34.78 -2.10
CA GLU A 642 -15.99 34.13 -3.41
C GLU A 642 -14.91 33.06 -3.71
N LYS A 643 -13.88 32.94 -2.86
CA LYS A 643 -12.74 32.03 -3.08
C LYS A 643 -12.77 30.77 -2.22
N LYS A 644 -13.42 30.83 -1.05
CA LYS A 644 -13.41 29.79 -0.03
C LYS A 644 -14.81 29.60 0.57
N ALA A 645 -15.34 30.63 1.24
CA ALA A 645 -16.59 30.55 2.01
C ALA A 645 -17.82 30.13 1.17
N ILE A 646 -17.90 30.56 -0.10
CA ILE A 646 -18.97 30.13 -1.01
C ILE A 646 -18.96 28.63 -1.28
N HIS A 647 -17.79 28.00 -1.31
CA HIS A 647 -17.68 26.56 -1.55
C HIS A 647 -18.08 25.74 -0.32
N VAL A 648 -17.79 26.24 0.89
CA VAL A 648 -18.37 25.73 2.15
C VAL A 648 -19.90 25.79 2.12
N LYS A 649 -20.48 26.95 1.74
CA LYS A 649 -21.94 27.14 1.64
C LYS A 649 -22.61 26.18 0.65
N LYS A 650 -21.91 25.79 -0.43
CA LYS A 650 -22.45 24.96 -1.52
C LYS A 650 -22.20 23.46 -1.36
N THR A 651 -21.28 23.07 -0.47
CA THR A 651 -20.93 21.66 -0.18
C THR A 651 -21.45 21.26 1.20
N TRP A 652 -20.57 21.05 2.19
CA TRP A 652 -20.97 20.52 3.49
C TRP A 652 -21.85 21.46 4.32
N GLY A 653 -21.67 22.78 4.19
CA GLY A 653 -22.35 23.76 5.04
C GLY A 653 -23.88 23.74 4.91
N LYS A 654 -24.41 23.29 3.77
CA LYS A 654 -25.87 23.13 3.54
C LYS A 654 -26.51 22.06 4.46
N ARG A 655 -25.70 21.18 5.06
CA ARG A 655 -26.13 20.11 5.98
C ARG A 655 -26.09 20.52 7.46
N CYS A 656 -25.72 21.77 7.77
CA CYS A 656 -25.84 22.32 9.11
C CYS A 656 -27.29 22.76 9.37
N THR A 657 -27.79 22.61 10.61
CA THR A 657 -29.14 23.07 10.98
C THR A 657 -29.27 24.59 10.82
N LYS A 658 -28.18 25.31 11.11
CA LYS A 658 -28.00 26.72 10.80
C LYS A 658 -26.55 26.93 10.36
N LEU A 659 -26.33 27.75 9.33
CA LEU A 659 -25.01 28.11 8.84
C LEU A 659 -24.85 29.64 8.90
N VAL A 660 -23.79 30.11 9.56
CA VAL A 660 -23.46 31.54 9.73
C VAL A 660 -22.02 31.78 9.25
N PHE A 661 -21.79 32.90 8.58
CA PHE A 661 -20.45 33.34 8.18
C PHE A 661 -20.09 34.63 8.91
N PHE A 662 -18.89 34.70 9.50
CA PHE A 662 -18.37 35.90 10.17
C PHE A 662 -17.13 36.42 9.45
N SER A 663 -17.02 37.74 9.33
CA SER A 663 -15.88 38.46 8.76
C SER A 663 -15.65 39.80 9.46
N SER A 664 -14.59 40.55 9.11
CA SER A 664 -14.42 41.94 9.59
C SER A 664 -15.64 42.80 9.27
N GLU A 665 -16.09 42.73 8.02
CA GLU A 665 -17.14 43.54 7.41
C GLU A 665 -18.41 42.73 7.15
N THR A 666 -19.57 43.41 7.14
CA THR A 666 -20.86 42.82 6.73
C THR A 666 -20.98 42.88 5.22
N ASN A 667 -21.21 41.74 4.57
CA ASN A 667 -21.58 41.66 3.16
C ASN A 667 -23.03 41.17 3.05
N VAL A 668 -23.89 41.92 2.36
CA VAL A 668 -25.32 41.55 2.21
C VAL A 668 -25.52 40.52 1.09
N SER A 669 -24.73 40.59 0.02
CA SER A 669 -24.83 39.70 -1.15
C SER A 669 -24.35 38.28 -0.83
N PHE A 670 -23.23 38.16 -0.13
CA PHE A 670 -22.81 36.94 0.52
C PHE A 670 -22.99 37.15 2.04
N PRO A 671 -24.12 36.71 2.64
CA PRO A 671 -24.60 37.19 3.94
C PRO A 671 -23.65 36.85 5.10
N THR A 672 -22.63 37.68 5.28
CA THR A 672 -21.70 37.64 6.40
C THR A 672 -22.09 38.65 7.45
N ILE A 673 -21.83 38.27 8.69
CA ILE A 673 -22.06 39.14 9.84
C ILE A 673 -20.72 39.81 10.17
N GLY A 674 -20.64 41.12 9.95
CA GLY A 674 -19.47 41.92 10.24
C GLY A 674 -19.24 42.04 11.73
N LEU A 675 -18.08 41.58 12.20
CA LEU A 675 -17.67 41.64 13.60
C LEU A 675 -17.10 43.02 13.98
N ASN A 676 -16.75 43.85 12.99
CA ASN A 676 -16.06 45.14 13.13
C ASN A 676 -14.71 45.01 13.88
N ILE A 677 -13.94 43.99 13.49
CA ILE A 677 -12.61 43.67 14.02
C ILE A 677 -11.66 43.53 12.82
N SER A 678 -10.47 44.11 12.91
CA SER A 678 -9.45 44.11 11.86
C SER A 678 -9.11 42.70 11.34
N GLU A 679 -8.72 42.62 10.06
CA GLU A 679 -8.11 41.42 9.51
C GLU A 679 -6.69 41.23 10.04
N GLY A 680 -6.32 39.98 10.35
CA GLY A 680 -5.05 39.61 10.98
C GLY A 680 -5.20 38.31 11.78
N ARG A 681 -4.13 37.52 11.92
CA ARG A 681 -4.15 36.30 12.77
C ARG A 681 -4.16 36.66 14.25
N GLU A 682 -3.44 37.73 14.59
CA GLU A 682 -3.39 38.36 15.89
C GLU A 682 -4.78 38.79 16.42
N HIS A 683 -5.75 39.00 15.53
CA HIS A 683 -7.12 39.40 15.87
C HIS A 683 -8.14 38.25 15.88
N LEU A 684 -7.72 37.00 15.61
CA LEU A 684 -8.62 35.84 15.58
C LEU A 684 -9.26 35.55 16.95
N THR A 685 -8.55 35.82 18.04
CA THR A 685 -9.09 35.70 19.41
C THR A 685 -10.30 36.61 19.59
N ALA A 686 -10.20 37.91 19.25
CA ALA A 686 -11.34 38.83 19.34
C ALA A 686 -12.48 38.43 18.40
N LYS A 687 -12.17 38.05 17.16
CA LYS A 687 -13.18 37.61 16.20
C LYS A 687 -13.96 36.39 16.71
N THR A 688 -13.28 35.40 17.29
CA THR A 688 -13.90 34.19 17.82
C THR A 688 -14.75 34.47 19.07
N MET A 689 -14.25 35.26 20.01
CA MET A 689 -15.03 35.67 21.20
C MET A 689 -16.28 36.47 20.80
N ARG A 690 -16.16 37.39 19.84
CA ARG A 690 -17.28 38.18 19.31
C ARG A 690 -18.27 37.31 18.51
N GLY A 691 -17.77 36.35 17.73
CA GLY A 691 -18.58 35.38 16.99
C GLY A 691 -19.42 34.50 17.92
N PHE A 692 -18.80 33.90 18.95
CA PHE A 692 -19.55 33.14 19.96
C PHE A 692 -20.56 34.00 20.72
N ARG A 693 -20.20 35.23 21.09
CA ARG A 693 -21.12 36.18 21.70
C ARG A 693 -22.33 36.45 20.79
N TYR A 694 -22.13 36.66 19.50
CA TYR A 694 -23.20 36.86 18.53
C TYR A 694 -24.07 35.60 18.37
N VAL A 695 -23.47 34.42 18.25
CA VAL A 695 -24.21 33.14 18.17
C VAL A 695 -25.07 32.93 19.40
N TYR A 696 -24.60 33.31 20.59
CA TYR A 696 -25.40 33.29 21.81
C TYR A 696 -26.54 34.33 21.78
N ASP A 697 -26.21 35.60 21.53
CA ASP A 697 -27.17 36.70 21.62
C ASP A 697 -28.33 36.58 20.59
N TYR A 698 -28.13 35.88 19.45
CA TYR A 698 -29.13 35.77 18.37
C TYR A 698 -29.61 34.35 18.02
N PHE A 699 -28.81 33.29 18.26
CA PHE A 699 -29.09 31.94 17.75
C PHE A 699 -29.02 30.82 18.79
N PHE A 700 -28.88 31.13 20.09
CA PHE A 700 -28.71 30.15 21.16
C PHE A 700 -29.84 29.12 21.26
N GLU A 701 -31.08 29.51 20.96
CA GLU A 701 -32.24 28.60 20.99
C GLU A 701 -32.48 27.84 19.69
N GLU A 702 -31.83 28.22 18.59
CA GLU A 702 -31.96 27.53 17.30
C GLU A 702 -31.17 26.21 17.23
N ALA A 703 -30.16 26.03 18.09
CA ALA A 703 -29.30 24.85 18.11
C ALA A 703 -28.99 24.33 19.52
N ASP A 704 -28.45 23.11 19.56
CA ASP A 704 -28.01 22.41 20.78
C ASP A 704 -26.48 22.24 20.83
N TRP A 705 -25.82 22.29 19.67
CA TRP A 705 -24.38 22.21 19.49
C TRP A 705 -23.89 23.32 18.55
N PHE A 706 -22.70 23.86 18.84
CA PHE A 706 -22.16 25.04 18.17
C PHE A 706 -20.74 24.75 17.65
N MET A 707 -20.60 24.58 16.34
CA MET A 707 -19.32 24.25 15.70
C MET A 707 -18.66 25.50 15.08
N LYS A 708 -17.39 25.73 15.42
CA LYS A 708 -16.49 26.62 14.67
C LYS A 708 -15.76 25.81 13.61
N ALA A 709 -15.67 26.36 12.40
CA ALA A 709 -14.83 25.86 11.31
C ALA A 709 -14.18 27.03 10.56
N ASP A 710 -13.12 26.76 9.80
CA ASP A 710 -12.49 27.74 8.92
C ASP A 710 -12.96 27.55 7.46
N ASP A 711 -12.77 28.57 6.62
CA ASP A 711 -13.27 28.62 5.24
C ASP A 711 -12.58 27.62 4.27
N ASP A 712 -11.54 26.93 4.73
CA ASP A 712 -10.89 25.77 4.09
C ASP A 712 -10.99 24.47 4.91
N THR A 713 -11.98 24.36 5.82
CA THR A 713 -12.36 23.09 6.46
C THR A 713 -13.46 22.39 5.66
N TYR A 714 -13.43 21.06 5.57
CA TYR A 714 -14.55 20.23 5.11
C TYR A 714 -15.06 19.35 6.26
N VAL A 715 -16.39 19.29 6.46
CA VAL A 715 -17.03 18.59 7.58
C VAL A 715 -18.07 17.58 7.08
N ILE A 716 -18.06 16.37 7.64
CA ILE A 716 -19.05 15.32 7.38
C ILE A 716 -20.07 15.37 8.51
N MET A 717 -21.16 16.09 8.26
CA MET A 717 -22.12 16.50 9.29
C MET A 717 -22.90 15.33 9.91
N GLU A 718 -23.07 14.25 9.16
CA GLU A 718 -23.66 12.99 9.59
C GLU A 718 -22.79 12.30 10.64
N ASN A 719 -21.47 12.26 10.41
CA ASN A 719 -20.50 11.72 11.37
C ASN A 719 -20.36 12.60 12.61
N LEU A 720 -20.47 13.92 12.46
CA LEU A 720 -20.54 14.84 13.60
C LEU A 720 -21.78 14.56 14.46
N ARG A 721 -22.97 14.51 13.85
CA ARG A 721 -24.22 14.21 14.57
C ARG A 721 -24.18 12.83 15.21
N TYR A 722 -23.64 11.82 14.53
CA TYR A 722 -23.49 10.49 15.12
C TYR A 722 -22.59 10.51 16.37
N PHE A 723 -21.45 11.19 16.32
CA PHE A 723 -20.60 11.37 17.49
C PHE A 723 -21.34 12.07 18.64
N LEU A 724 -22.03 13.19 18.34
CA LEU A 724 -22.79 13.98 19.31
C LEU A 724 -24.04 13.27 19.86
N SER A 725 -24.57 12.25 19.20
CA SER A 725 -25.77 11.50 19.62
C SER A 725 -25.66 10.81 20.99
N SER A 726 -24.42 10.64 21.46
CA SER A 726 -24.07 10.05 22.75
C SER A 726 -23.69 11.08 23.82
N GLN A 727 -23.75 12.38 23.50
CA GLN A 727 -23.22 13.47 24.32
C GLN A 727 -24.36 14.34 24.88
N ASN A 728 -24.14 14.89 26.08
CA ASN A 728 -25.11 15.74 26.77
C ASN A 728 -24.80 17.23 26.55
N THR A 729 -25.78 17.99 26.05
CA THR A 729 -25.65 19.42 25.70
C THR A 729 -25.60 20.33 26.93
N LYS A 730 -26.01 19.83 28.10
CA LYS A 730 -26.00 20.52 29.39
C LYS A 730 -24.67 20.39 30.15
N ASP A 731 -23.80 19.48 29.73
CA ASP A 731 -22.48 19.35 30.34
C ASP A 731 -21.54 20.41 29.76
N PRO A 732 -20.70 21.08 30.58
CA PRO A 732 -19.76 22.10 30.09
C PRO A 732 -18.57 21.41 29.38
N VAL A 733 -18.80 20.98 28.14
CA VAL A 733 -17.83 20.23 27.32
C VAL A 733 -17.70 20.79 25.91
N TYR A 734 -16.55 20.54 25.30
CA TYR A 734 -16.28 20.82 23.88
C TYR A 734 -15.35 19.73 23.31
N PHE A 735 -15.31 19.61 21.98
CA PHE A 735 -14.62 18.53 21.26
C PHE A 735 -13.93 19.06 20.00
N GLY A 736 -12.81 18.45 19.61
CA GLY A 736 -12.06 18.79 18.39
C GLY A 736 -10.78 17.96 18.29
N HIS A 737 -9.77 18.42 17.53
CA HIS A 737 -8.45 17.76 17.47
C HIS A 737 -7.57 18.18 18.65
N HIS A 738 -7.28 17.26 19.58
CA HIS A 738 -6.70 17.58 20.90
C HIS A 738 -5.18 17.83 20.86
N PHE A 739 -4.77 19.04 21.24
CA PHE A 739 -3.37 19.37 21.51
C PHE A 739 -3.10 19.41 23.03
N LYS A 740 -1.97 18.84 23.45
CA LYS A 740 -1.57 18.68 24.87
C LYS A 740 -0.64 19.77 25.41
N THR A 741 -0.26 20.74 24.56
CA THR A 741 0.66 21.83 24.89
C THR A 741 -0.11 23.08 25.36
N LEU A 742 0.60 24.08 25.89
CA LEU A 742 0.13 25.45 26.20
C LEU A 742 -0.96 25.64 27.28
N VAL A 743 -1.87 24.68 27.44
CA VAL A 743 -3.01 24.67 28.38
C VAL A 743 -2.95 23.37 29.17
N LYS A 744 -3.26 23.40 30.47
CA LYS A 744 -3.05 22.24 31.36
C LYS A 744 -4.00 21.08 31.06
N GLN A 745 -5.25 21.35 30.66
CA GLN A 745 -6.18 20.35 30.10
C GLN A 745 -6.00 20.10 28.58
N GLY A 746 -5.02 20.75 27.96
CA GLY A 746 -4.91 20.87 26.50
C GLY A 746 -5.97 21.79 25.89
N TYR A 747 -6.00 21.83 24.56
CA TYR A 747 -6.91 22.65 23.76
C TYR A 747 -7.23 21.96 22.42
N TYR A 748 -8.14 22.51 21.61
CA TYR A 748 -8.46 21.95 20.29
C TYR A 748 -8.02 22.86 19.16
N SER A 749 -7.47 22.28 18.10
CA SER A 749 -7.09 23.00 16.87
C SER A 749 -8.27 23.76 16.25
N GLY A 750 -8.07 25.04 15.97
CA GLY A 750 -9.05 25.89 15.29
C GLY A 750 -9.32 25.46 13.85
N GLY A 751 -8.27 25.04 13.13
CA GLY A 751 -8.33 24.62 11.73
C GLY A 751 -8.97 23.25 11.51
N ALA A 752 -8.83 22.32 12.46
CA ALA A 752 -9.58 21.06 12.40
C ALA A 752 -11.09 21.26 12.65
N GLY A 753 -11.50 22.44 13.11
CA GLY A 753 -12.81 22.72 13.67
C GLY A 753 -12.99 22.10 15.06
N TYR A 754 -13.84 22.75 15.85
CA TYR A 754 -14.22 22.29 17.19
C TYR A 754 -15.69 22.62 17.48
N VAL A 755 -16.33 21.78 18.31
CA VAL A 755 -17.77 21.85 18.62
C VAL A 755 -18.01 21.98 20.12
N LEU A 756 -18.85 22.94 20.49
CA LEU A 756 -19.21 23.28 21.86
C LEU A 756 -20.61 22.76 22.18
N SER A 757 -20.77 22.28 23.41
CA SER A 757 -22.08 22.11 24.06
C SER A 757 -22.80 23.44 24.27
N LYS A 758 -24.12 23.40 24.43
CA LYS A 758 -24.95 24.56 24.77
C LYS A 758 -24.52 25.22 26.08
N GLU A 759 -24.17 24.43 27.10
CA GLU A 759 -23.64 24.97 28.36
C GLU A 759 -22.22 25.58 28.21
N ALA A 760 -21.35 25.04 27.37
CA ALA A 760 -20.05 25.67 27.10
C ALA A 760 -20.21 27.07 26.47
N LEU A 761 -21.11 27.20 25.47
CA LEU A 761 -21.39 28.50 24.85
C LEU A 761 -22.00 29.50 25.84
N ASN A 762 -22.95 29.05 26.67
CA ASN A 762 -23.56 29.84 27.73
C ASN A 762 -22.50 30.51 28.64
N ARG A 763 -21.49 29.76 29.08
CA ARG A 763 -20.41 30.28 29.93
C ARG A 763 -19.52 31.29 29.21
N ILE A 764 -19.18 31.06 27.94
CA ILE A 764 -18.39 32.00 27.13
C ILE A 764 -19.13 33.32 27.00
N ALA A 765 -20.42 33.30 26.67
CA ALA A 765 -21.19 34.52 26.46
C ALA A 765 -21.47 35.29 27.76
N THR A 766 -21.81 34.60 28.86
CA THR A 766 -22.18 35.23 30.14
C THR A 766 -20.97 35.66 30.97
N THR A 767 -19.90 34.85 31.00
CA THR A 767 -18.74 35.06 31.89
C THR A 767 -17.46 35.36 31.12
N GLY A 768 -17.33 34.85 29.89
CA GLY A 768 -16.14 35.01 29.05
C GLY A 768 -15.84 36.44 28.57
N ASN A 769 -16.76 37.40 28.72
CA ASN A 769 -16.46 38.83 28.51
C ASN A 769 -15.47 39.40 29.56
N ASN A 770 -15.26 38.72 30.69
CA ASN A 770 -14.36 39.19 31.74
C ASN A 770 -12.89 38.85 31.41
N PRO A 771 -12.00 39.85 31.23
CA PRO A 771 -10.59 39.61 30.85
C PRO A 771 -9.79 38.76 31.84
N LYS A 772 -10.25 38.61 33.09
CA LYS A 772 -9.62 37.71 34.08
C LYS A 772 -9.78 36.24 33.70
N PHE A 773 -10.90 35.89 33.06
CA PHE A 773 -11.17 34.53 32.61
C PHE A 773 -10.65 34.33 31.19
N CYS A 774 -11.15 35.12 30.23
CA CYS A 774 -10.86 34.90 28.81
C CYS A 774 -10.17 36.12 28.20
N ARG A 775 -9.14 35.86 27.40
CA ARG A 775 -8.45 36.92 26.65
C ARG A 775 -9.40 37.46 25.57
N GLN A 776 -9.53 38.79 25.51
CA GLN A 776 -10.46 39.43 24.57
C GLN A 776 -9.84 39.67 23.20
N ASP A 777 -8.51 39.82 23.09
CA ASP A 777 -7.81 39.86 21.80
C ASP A 777 -6.31 39.50 21.92
N GLY A 778 -5.68 39.11 20.81
CA GLY A 778 -4.27 38.73 20.74
C GLY A 778 -3.99 37.27 21.10
N GLY A 779 -2.79 36.79 20.74
CA GLY A 779 -2.36 35.40 20.93
C GLY A 779 -3.01 34.43 19.94
N ALA A 780 -2.57 33.17 19.96
CA ALA A 780 -3.13 32.12 19.11
C ALA A 780 -4.55 31.74 19.59
N GLU A 781 -5.56 31.95 18.73
CA GLU A 781 -7.01 31.82 19.01
C GLU A 781 -7.35 30.57 19.80
N ASP A 782 -7.02 29.40 19.25
CA ASP A 782 -7.40 28.11 19.80
C ASP A 782 -6.71 27.79 21.13
N ALA A 783 -5.50 28.32 21.36
CA ALA A 783 -4.81 28.19 22.63
C ALA A 783 -5.35 29.15 23.71
N GLU A 784 -5.70 30.39 23.34
CA GLU A 784 -6.32 31.36 24.25
C GLU A 784 -7.76 30.98 24.58
N LEU A 785 -8.51 30.43 23.62
CA LEU A 785 -9.80 29.81 23.86
C LEU A 785 -9.66 28.59 24.79
N GLY A 786 -8.64 27.74 24.60
CA GLY A 786 -8.35 26.65 25.53
C GLY A 786 -8.16 27.11 26.99
N LYS A 787 -7.42 28.20 27.20
CA LYS A 787 -7.25 28.84 28.53
C LYS A 787 -8.56 29.40 29.07
N CYS A 788 -9.36 30.03 28.21
CA CYS A 788 -10.70 30.53 28.54
C CYS A 788 -11.61 29.37 29.03
N MET A 789 -11.69 28.29 28.26
CA MET A 789 -12.47 27.08 28.59
C MET A 789 -12.06 26.50 29.95
N GLU A 790 -10.75 26.34 30.19
CA GLU A 790 -10.22 25.80 31.46
C GLU A 790 -10.65 26.65 32.66
N ARG A 791 -10.61 27.97 32.53
CA ARG A 791 -10.99 28.92 33.59
C ARG A 791 -12.51 29.05 33.78
N LEU A 792 -13.30 28.80 32.73
CA LEU A 792 -14.77 28.71 32.79
C LEU A 792 -15.26 27.31 33.26
N GLY A 793 -14.34 26.39 33.55
CA GLY A 793 -14.67 25.02 33.95
C GLY A 793 -15.28 24.18 32.83
N VAL A 794 -15.04 24.54 31.57
CA VAL A 794 -15.41 23.77 30.37
C VAL A 794 -14.28 22.79 30.06
N LYS A 795 -14.63 21.50 29.98
CA LYS A 795 -13.68 20.39 29.88
C LYS A 795 -13.43 19.95 28.44
N THR A 796 -12.17 19.65 28.14
CA THR A 796 -11.80 18.82 26.98
C THR A 796 -12.26 17.38 27.21
N VAL A 797 -12.83 16.74 26.19
CA VAL A 797 -13.26 15.34 26.16
C VAL A 797 -12.66 14.62 24.93
N ASN A 798 -12.37 13.33 25.07
CA ASN A 798 -11.77 12.54 23.99
C ASN A 798 -12.74 12.45 22.78
N SER A 799 -12.25 12.84 21.60
CA SER A 799 -12.97 12.84 20.32
C SER A 799 -12.53 11.72 19.36
N THR A 800 -11.64 10.82 19.79
CA THR A 800 -11.23 9.65 18.99
C THR A 800 -12.32 8.58 18.92
N ASP A 801 -12.20 7.62 18.01
CA ASP A 801 -13.04 6.42 18.01
C ASP A 801 -12.57 5.37 19.03
N ALA A 802 -13.30 4.25 19.15
CA ALA A 802 -12.97 3.16 20.08
C ALA A 802 -11.62 2.46 19.79
N MET A 803 -11.00 2.73 18.63
CA MET A 803 -9.67 2.24 18.27
C MET A 803 -8.57 3.30 18.50
N GLY A 804 -8.92 4.47 19.04
CA GLY A 804 -8.01 5.59 19.25
C GLY A 804 -7.61 6.31 17.95
N ARG A 805 -8.47 6.26 16.92
CA ARG A 805 -8.29 6.95 15.63
C ARG A 805 -8.93 8.33 15.65
N SER A 806 -8.32 9.28 14.96
CA SER A 806 -8.78 10.67 14.92
C SER A 806 -10.10 10.81 14.16
N ARG A 807 -10.95 11.74 14.62
CA ARG A 807 -12.15 12.17 13.90
C ARG A 807 -12.01 13.59 13.33
N PHE A 808 -11.33 14.47 14.06
CA PHE A 808 -11.01 15.84 13.65
C PHE A 808 -9.55 15.88 13.19
N HIS A 809 -9.28 16.47 12.02
CA HIS A 809 -7.95 16.41 11.39
C HIS A 809 -7.45 17.80 10.98
N CYS A 810 -6.27 18.18 11.50
CA CYS A 810 -5.60 19.45 11.19
C CYS A 810 -4.93 19.50 9.80
N PHE A 811 -4.89 18.37 9.09
CA PHE A 811 -4.29 18.24 7.76
C PHE A 811 -5.24 17.45 6.86
N ASP A 812 -5.03 17.52 5.55
CA ASP A 812 -5.87 16.79 4.58
C ASP A 812 -5.65 15.27 4.65
N LEU A 813 -6.55 14.50 4.04
CA LEU A 813 -6.52 13.04 4.13
C LEU A 813 -5.15 12.48 3.73
N GLU A 814 -4.60 12.92 2.60
CA GLU A 814 -3.31 12.49 2.07
C GLU A 814 -2.17 12.73 3.06
N THR A 815 -2.14 13.89 3.74
CA THR A 815 -1.16 14.16 4.80
C THR A 815 -1.29 13.16 5.95
N HIS A 816 -2.52 12.79 6.36
CA HIS A 816 -2.75 11.77 7.40
C HIS A 816 -2.43 10.34 6.94
N LEU A 817 -2.69 10.00 5.68
CA LEU A 817 -2.35 8.70 5.10
C LEU A 817 -0.84 8.50 5.00
N PHE A 818 -0.08 9.50 4.52
CA PHE A 818 1.35 9.36 4.25
C PHE A 818 2.25 9.85 5.40
N GLY A 819 1.69 10.60 6.35
CA GLY A 819 2.38 11.14 7.54
C GLY A 819 3.31 12.31 7.22
N GLY A 820 2.91 13.16 6.27
CA GLY A 820 3.65 14.36 5.84
C GLY A 820 3.61 15.52 6.84
N TYR A 821 3.46 15.23 8.14
CA TYR A 821 3.23 16.27 9.16
C TYR A 821 4.47 17.13 9.42
N PRO A 822 4.31 18.43 9.71
CA PRO A 822 5.40 19.27 10.19
C PRO A 822 5.89 18.81 11.58
N GLY A 823 7.18 19.00 11.87
CA GLY A 823 7.83 18.44 13.05
C GLY A 823 7.23 18.84 14.41
N TRP A 824 6.57 20.00 14.50
CA TRP A 824 5.90 20.44 15.72
C TRP A 824 4.66 19.58 16.05
N TYR A 825 3.96 19.04 15.04
CA TYR A 825 2.69 18.34 15.22
C TYR A 825 2.83 17.06 16.05
N TYR A 826 3.90 16.30 15.83
CA TYR A 826 4.25 15.12 16.61
C TYR A 826 4.38 15.40 18.13
N ASN A 827 4.83 16.61 18.49
CA ASN A 827 4.95 17.04 19.88
C ASN A 827 3.62 17.56 20.45
N TYR A 828 2.77 18.15 19.60
CA TYR A 828 1.54 18.84 20.02
C TYR A 828 0.34 17.90 20.14
N ASP A 829 0.15 16.92 19.25
CA ASP A 829 -0.99 15.98 19.31
C ASP A 829 -1.01 15.20 20.63
N ALA A 830 -2.15 15.22 21.30
CA ALA A 830 -2.37 14.50 22.55
C ALA A 830 -2.40 12.96 22.36
N ASN A 831 -2.83 12.48 21.20
CA ASN A 831 -3.04 11.06 20.92
C ASN A 831 -1.82 10.34 20.31
N GLY A 832 -0.73 11.10 20.08
CA GLY A 832 0.48 10.68 19.39
C GLY A 832 0.26 10.59 17.87
N ALA A 833 0.88 11.51 17.12
CA ALA A 833 0.64 11.66 15.69
C ALA A 833 0.97 10.38 14.90
N LYS A 834 -0.08 9.67 14.49
CA LYS A 834 -0.02 8.42 13.70
C LYS A 834 -0.28 8.71 12.22
N LYS A 835 0.12 7.79 11.35
CA LYS A 835 -0.12 7.87 9.90
C LYS A 835 -0.73 6.59 9.34
N GLY A 836 -1.29 6.70 8.13
CA GLY A 836 -1.91 5.60 7.39
C GLY A 836 -3.38 5.40 7.75
N VAL A 837 -4.07 4.51 7.04
CA VAL A 837 -5.53 4.27 7.21
C VAL A 837 -5.96 3.99 8.66
N ASN A 838 -5.06 3.46 9.49
CA ASN A 838 -5.31 3.17 10.90
C ASN A 838 -5.14 4.38 11.85
N SER A 839 -4.80 5.58 11.37
CA SER A 839 -4.83 6.82 12.17
C SER A 839 -6.14 7.59 12.03
N ILE A 840 -6.91 7.31 10.97
CA ILE A 840 -8.12 8.01 10.56
C ILE A 840 -9.33 7.14 10.89
N SER A 841 -10.34 7.71 11.57
CA SER A 841 -11.58 6.99 11.83
C SER A 841 -12.35 6.75 10.53
N ASP A 842 -12.98 5.57 10.39
CA ASP A 842 -13.95 5.30 9.31
C ASP A 842 -15.10 6.32 9.37
N TYR A 843 -15.40 6.81 10.58
CA TYR A 843 -16.37 7.86 10.86
C TYR A 843 -15.66 9.19 11.17
N ALA A 844 -14.76 9.61 10.27
CA ALA A 844 -14.09 10.90 10.32
C ALA A 844 -15.11 12.05 10.21
N ILE A 845 -14.85 13.14 10.93
CA ILE A 845 -15.73 14.30 11.04
C ILE A 845 -15.22 15.46 10.19
N SER A 846 -13.92 15.77 10.21
CA SER A 846 -13.39 16.95 9.49
C SER A 846 -11.98 16.76 8.94
N PHE A 847 -11.67 17.53 7.91
CA PHE A 847 -10.34 17.69 7.30
C PHE A 847 -10.11 19.17 6.92
N HIS A 848 -8.87 19.67 7.02
CA HIS A 848 -8.40 21.04 6.67
C HIS A 848 -6.90 20.95 6.39
N TYR A 849 -6.23 21.73 5.53
CA TYR A 849 -6.76 22.69 4.58
C TYR A 849 -7.28 21.94 3.35
N VAL A 850 -8.57 22.08 3.07
CA VAL A 850 -9.24 21.47 1.92
C VAL A 850 -9.54 22.60 0.91
N PRO A 851 -8.83 22.66 -0.23
CA PRO A 851 -9.12 23.68 -1.24
C PRO A 851 -10.50 23.45 -1.88
N PRO A 852 -11.13 24.49 -2.44
CA PRO A 852 -12.47 24.42 -3.04
C PRO A 852 -12.71 23.24 -3.98
N GLN A 853 -11.78 22.96 -4.91
CA GLN A 853 -11.88 21.84 -5.85
C GLN A 853 -12.04 20.51 -5.12
N LYS A 854 -11.29 20.34 -4.03
CA LYS A 854 -11.29 19.16 -3.18
C LYS A 854 -12.55 19.09 -2.30
N MET A 855 -13.16 20.21 -1.92
CA MET A 855 -14.48 20.20 -1.26
C MET A 855 -15.55 19.58 -2.17
N TYR A 856 -15.61 19.96 -3.45
CA TYR A 856 -16.54 19.35 -4.41
C TYR A 856 -16.17 17.90 -4.75
N ALA A 857 -14.87 17.55 -4.78
CA ALA A 857 -14.44 16.17 -4.98
C ALA A 857 -14.86 15.27 -3.79
N LEU A 858 -14.68 15.75 -2.54
CA LEU A 858 -15.17 15.09 -1.33
C LEU A 858 -16.69 14.95 -1.34
N GLU A 859 -17.41 16.00 -1.70
CA GLU A 859 -18.87 15.98 -1.84
C GLU A 859 -19.30 14.88 -2.84
N PHE A 860 -18.60 14.75 -3.98
CA PHE A 860 -18.85 13.66 -4.93
C PHE A 860 -18.49 12.28 -4.35
N TYR A 861 -17.31 12.10 -3.75
CA TYR A 861 -16.90 10.80 -3.20
C TYR A 861 -17.81 10.30 -2.07
N VAL A 862 -18.27 11.21 -1.19
CA VAL A 862 -19.04 10.87 0.01
C VAL A 862 -20.54 10.70 -0.32
N TYR A 863 -21.08 11.52 -1.24
CA TYR A 863 -22.53 11.57 -1.47
C TYR A 863 -23.00 11.03 -2.84
N HIS A 864 -22.12 10.89 -3.84
CA HIS A 864 -22.50 10.50 -5.20
C HIS A 864 -21.80 9.23 -5.72
N LEU A 865 -20.51 9.02 -5.45
CA LEU A 865 -19.82 7.81 -5.89
C LEU A 865 -20.26 6.60 -5.06
N ARG A 866 -20.77 5.56 -5.73
CA ARG A 866 -21.24 4.32 -5.11
C ARG A 866 -20.54 3.12 -5.72
N PRO A 867 -19.73 2.36 -4.97
CA PRO A 867 -19.43 0.97 -5.31
C PRO A 867 -20.73 0.16 -5.29
N TYR A 868 -20.86 -0.79 -6.20
CA TYR A 868 -21.97 -1.72 -6.21
C TYR A 868 -21.80 -2.76 -5.09
N ASP A 869 -22.35 -2.49 -3.92
CA ASP A 869 -22.22 -3.38 -2.77
C ASP A 869 -23.31 -4.48 -2.75
N ASN A 870 -22.89 -5.69 -2.43
CA ASN A 870 -23.69 -6.90 -2.30
C ASN A 870 -23.48 -7.55 -0.91
N ASP A 871 -23.22 -6.71 0.10
CA ASP A 871 -22.93 -7.08 1.50
C ASP A 871 -24.05 -7.85 2.23
N GLU A 872 -25.21 -8.07 1.60
CA GLU A 872 -26.32 -8.80 2.23
C GLU A 872 -25.94 -10.26 2.54
N LEU A 873 -25.33 -11.00 1.60
CA LEU A 873 -24.95 -12.39 1.85
C LEU A 873 -23.88 -12.53 2.93
N ALA A 874 -22.83 -11.69 2.90
CA ALA A 874 -21.77 -11.77 3.89
C ALA A 874 -22.32 -11.52 5.30
N ARG A 875 -23.16 -10.49 5.47
CA ARG A 875 -23.85 -10.20 6.75
C ARG A 875 -24.87 -11.28 7.14
N LYS A 876 -25.48 -11.98 6.18
CA LYS A 876 -26.41 -13.10 6.42
C LYS A 876 -25.66 -14.37 6.86
N LEU A 877 -24.58 -14.73 6.16
CA LEU A 877 -23.72 -15.87 6.51
C LEU A 877 -22.96 -15.64 7.80
N ASP A 878 -22.51 -14.42 8.11
CA ASP A 878 -21.89 -14.07 9.40
C ASP A 878 -22.81 -14.34 10.59
N LYS A 879 -24.12 -14.09 10.42
CA LYS A 879 -25.16 -14.41 11.42
C LYS A 879 -25.53 -15.88 11.47
N GLN A 880 -25.51 -16.59 10.33
CA GLN A 880 -25.97 -17.98 10.22
C GLN A 880 -24.88 -19.02 10.51
N ILE A 881 -23.61 -18.72 10.20
CA ILE A 881 -22.48 -19.65 10.28
C ILE A 881 -21.50 -19.13 11.33
N ARG A 882 -21.67 -19.60 12.57
CA ARG A 882 -20.86 -19.18 13.71
C ARG A 882 -19.52 -19.91 13.72
N VAL A 883 -18.43 -19.18 13.51
CA VAL A 883 -17.06 -19.73 13.48
C VAL A 883 -16.26 -19.17 14.65
N LEU A 884 -15.82 -20.04 15.56
CA LEU A 884 -14.78 -19.71 16.53
C LEU A 884 -13.43 -19.93 15.86
N CYS A 885 -12.60 -18.91 15.86
CA CYS A 885 -11.21 -18.99 15.47
C CYS A 885 -10.35 -19.01 16.73
N TRP A 886 -9.50 -20.02 16.89
CA TRP A 886 -8.34 -19.86 17.77
C TRP A 886 -7.09 -19.60 16.96
N ILE A 887 -6.16 -18.87 17.57
CA ILE A 887 -4.83 -18.60 17.03
C ILE A 887 -3.81 -19.18 17.99
N MET A 888 -2.99 -20.12 17.52
CA MET A 888 -1.83 -20.60 18.27
C MET A 888 -0.68 -19.60 18.10
N THR A 889 -0.10 -19.16 19.22
CA THR A 889 0.97 -18.15 19.22
C THR A 889 1.93 -18.36 20.40
N ALA A 890 2.91 -17.47 20.54
CA ALA A 890 3.92 -17.47 21.59
C ALA A 890 4.07 -16.05 22.18
N PRO A 891 4.49 -15.87 23.44
CA PRO A 891 4.60 -14.54 24.06
C PRO A 891 5.44 -13.54 23.25
N LYS A 892 6.50 -14.02 22.57
CA LYS A 892 7.38 -13.22 21.68
C LYS A 892 6.72 -12.75 20.37
N ASN A 893 5.60 -13.34 19.98
CA ASN A 893 4.90 -13.08 18.72
C ASN A 893 3.66 -12.18 18.88
N LEU A 894 3.20 -11.92 20.11
CA LEU A 894 1.92 -11.23 20.37
C LEU A 894 1.84 -9.89 19.64
N GLU A 895 2.82 -9.02 19.86
CA GLU A 895 2.92 -7.69 19.23
C GLU A 895 3.55 -7.70 17.82
N LYS A 896 3.94 -8.87 17.29
CA LYS A 896 4.62 -9.00 15.97
C LYS A 896 3.79 -9.69 14.90
N LYS A 897 2.90 -10.59 15.30
CA LYS A 897 2.13 -11.47 14.41
C LYS A 897 0.68 -11.56 14.84
N ALA A 898 0.42 -12.04 16.05
CA ALA A 898 -0.95 -12.24 16.56
C ALA A 898 -1.77 -10.93 16.58
N ILE A 899 -1.13 -9.78 16.82
CA ILE A 899 -1.77 -8.46 16.73
C ILE A 899 -2.28 -8.13 15.32
N HIS A 900 -1.62 -8.60 14.27
CA HIS A 900 -2.08 -8.42 12.90
C HIS A 900 -3.30 -9.30 12.61
N VAL A 901 -3.30 -10.55 13.06
CA VAL A 901 -4.49 -11.42 13.02
C VAL A 901 -5.67 -10.77 13.75
N LYS A 902 -5.44 -10.28 14.98
CA LYS A 902 -6.44 -9.56 15.79
C LYS A 902 -7.02 -8.32 15.10
N LYS A 903 -6.19 -7.56 14.37
CA LYS A 903 -6.57 -6.31 13.68
C LYS A 903 -7.17 -6.53 12.28
N THR A 904 -6.89 -7.65 11.63
CA THR A 904 -7.26 -7.90 10.22
C THR A 904 -8.44 -8.87 10.09
N TRP A 905 -8.19 -10.15 9.84
CA TRP A 905 -9.22 -11.15 9.55
C TRP A 905 -9.85 -11.75 10.81
N GLY A 906 -9.11 -11.85 11.91
CA GLY A 906 -9.60 -12.48 13.15
C GLY A 906 -10.82 -11.76 13.74
N LYS A 907 -10.96 -10.44 13.52
CA LYS A 907 -12.14 -9.66 13.91
C LYS A 907 -13.44 -10.06 13.18
N ARG A 908 -13.32 -10.81 12.07
CA ARG A 908 -14.44 -11.35 11.28
C ARG A 908 -14.86 -12.75 11.75
N CYS A 909 -14.22 -13.32 12.77
CA CYS A 909 -14.67 -14.54 13.43
C CYS A 909 -15.77 -14.24 14.46
N THR A 910 -16.71 -15.16 14.67
CA THR A 910 -17.78 -15.02 15.67
C THR A 910 -17.22 -14.97 17.09
N LYS A 911 -16.15 -15.73 17.34
CA LYS A 911 -15.33 -15.66 18.54
C LYS A 911 -13.86 -15.79 18.14
N LEU A 912 -12.98 -15.00 18.75
CA LEU A 912 -11.54 -15.05 18.51
C LEU A 912 -10.81 -15.24 19.84
N VAL A 913 -9.97 -16.26 19.93
CA VAL A 913 -9.15 -16.55 21.12
C VAL A 913 -7.69 -16.81 20.75
N PHE A 914 -6.77 -16.43 21.62
CA PHE A 914 -5.33 -16.61 21.42
C PHE A 914 -4.76 -17.53 22.50
N PHE A 915 -3.98 -18.53 22.10
CA PHE A 915 -3.32 -19.45 23.01
C PHE A 915 -1.79 -19.29 22.95
N SER A 916 -1.13 -19.29 24.11
CA SER A 916 0.33 -19.21 24.24
C SER A 916 0.84 -20.04 25.43
N SER A 917 2.16 -20.16 25.64
CA SER A 917 2.71 -20.77 26.86
C SER A 917 2.13 -20.12 28.13
N GLU A 918 2.12 -18.79 28.15
CA GLU A 918 1.79 -17.93 29.29
C GLU A 918 0.54 -17.09 29.01
N THR A 919 -0.15 -16.69 30.09
CA THR A 919 -1.27 -15.74 30.03
C THR A 919 -0.72 -14.32 29.97
N ASN A 920 -1.13 -13.56 28.95
CA ASN A 920 -0.89 -12.13 28.87
C ASN A 920 -2.22 -11.38 28.98
N ILE A 921 -2.33 -10.41 29.89
CA ILE A 921 -3.56 -9.65 30.12
C ILE A 921 -3.70 -8.49 29.11
N SER A 922 -2.59 -7.82 28.79
CA SER A 922 -2.55 -6.68 27.85
C SER A 922 -2.86 -7.10 26.42
N PHE A 923 -2.32 -8.25 26.00
CA PHE A 923 -2.72 -8.96 24.79
C PHE A 923 -3.42 -10.25 25.23
N PRO A 924 -4.77 -10.30 25.32
CA PRO A 924 -5.52 -11.31 26.06
C PRO A 924 -5.32 -12.72 25.49
N THR A 925 -4.29 -13.41 25.98
CA THR A 925 -3.98 -14.80 25.65
C THR A 925 -4.32 -15.70 26.82
N ILE A 926 -4.78 -16.90 26.48
CA ILE A 926 -5.00 -17.98 27.42
C ILE A 926 -3.67 -18.75 27.53
N GLY A 927 -3.03 -18.68 28.69
CA GLY A 927 -1.82 -19.45 28.98
C GLY A 927 -2.14 -20.94 29.12
N LEU A 928 -1.56 -21.75 28.24
CA LEU A 928 -1.69 -23.21 28.25
C LEU A 928 -0.76 -23.88 29.28
N ASN A 929 0.20 -23.14 29.84
CA ASN A 929 1.26 -23.64 30.73
C ASN A 929 1.99 -24.85 30.13
N ILE A 930 2.43 -24.69 28.88
CA ILE A 930 3.22 -25.65 28.10
C ILE A 930 4.36 -24.87 27.44
N SER A 931 5.58 -25.42 27.52
CA SER A 931 6.81 -24.81 26.99
C SER A 931 6.71 -24.41 25.52
N GLU A 932 7.45 -23.37 25.14
CA GLU A 932 7.62 -23.00 23.73
C GLU A 932 8.57 -23.97 23.03
N GLY A 933 8.15 -24.48 21.86
CA GLY A 933 8.86 -25.50 21.10
C GLY A 933 7.98 -26.08 20.00
N ARG A 934 8.57 -26.62 18.92
CA ARG A 934 7.79 -27.32 17.86
C ARG A 934 7.35 -28.70 18.33
N GLU A 935 8.20 -29.34 19.11
CA GLU A 935 8.00 -30.59 19.82
C GLU A 935 6.81 -30.58 20.79
N HIS A 936 6.40 -29.40 21.27
CA HIS A 936 5.29 -29.21 22.21
C HIS A 936 3.97 -28.76 21.56
N LEU A 937 3.92 -28.61 20.22
CA LEU A 937 2.72 -28.17 19.51
C LEU A 937 1.56 -29.15 19.62
N THR A 938 1.85 -30.46 19.71
CA THR A 938 0.85 -31.50 19.95
C THR A 938 0.14 -31.28 21.30
N ALA A 939 0.88 -31.13 22.41
CA ALA A 939 0.27 -30.85 23.71
C ALA A 939 -0.49 -29.51 23.74
N LYS A 940 0.08 -28.45 23.14
CA LYS A 940 -0.59 -27.14 23.04
C LYS A 940 -1.93 -27.25 22.32
N THR A 941 -1.97 -27.95 21.19
CA THR A 941 -3.19 -28.11 20.38
C THR A 941 -4.23 -28.99 21.08
N MET A 942 -3.81 -30.11 21.68
CA MET A 942 -4.70 -30.98 22.45
C MET A 942 -5.29 -30.27 23.69
N ARG A 943 -4.51 -29.40 24.34
CA ARG A 943 -5.01 -28.57 25.45
C ARG A 943 -5.91 -27.42 24.97
N GLY A 944 -5.62 -26.85 23.80
CA GLY A 944 -6.51 -25.92 23.10
C GLY A 944 -7.88 -26.53 22.84
N PHE A 945 -7.95 -27.75 22.30
CA PHE A 945 -9.22 -28.43 21.98
C PHE A 945 -10.11 -28.58 23.20
N ARG A 946 -9.53 -28.95 24.35
CA ARG A 946 -10.22 -29.02 25.63
C ARG A 946 -10.69 -27.63 26.07
N TYR A 947 -9.82 -26.62 26.04
CA TYR A 947 -10.20 -25.27 26.46
C TYR A 947 -11.36 -24.69 25.63
N VAL A 948 -11.34 -24.82 24.30
CA VAL A 948 -12.48 -24.36 23.48
C VAL A 948 -13.73 -25.20 23.70
N TYR A 949 -13.61 -26.49 23.98
CA TYR A 949 -14.76 -27.32 24.35
C TYR A 949 -15.35 -26.92 25.72
N ASP A 950 -14.52 -26.81 26.75
CA ASP A 950 -14.93 -26.56 28.13
C ASP A 950 -15.54 -25.15 28.31
N TYR A 951 -15.05 -24.15 27.57
CA TYR A 951 -15.44 -22.74 27.76
C TYR A 951 -16.24 -22.12 26.59
N PHE A 952 -16.15 -22.64 25.37
CA PHE A 952 -16.67 -21.95 24.17
C PHE A 952 -17.47 -22.85 23.19
N PHE A 953 -17.77 -24.11 23.53
CA PHE A 953 -18.42 -25.06 22.63
C PHE A 953 -19.80 -24.63 22.12
N GLU A 954 -20.56 -23.89 22.94
CA GLU A 954 -21.89 -23.40 22.56
C GLU A 954 -21.88 -22.03 21.85
N GLU A 955 -20.76 -21.32 21.85
CA GLU A 955 -20.63 -20.03 21.18
C GLU A 955 -20.47 -20.14 19.66
N ALA A 956 -20.10 -21.31 19.14
CA ALA A 956 -19.90 -21.56 17.72
C ALA A 956 -20.42 -22.92 17.25
N ASP A 957 -20.50 -23.06 15.92
CA ASP A 957 -20.90 -24.29 15.22
C ASP A 957 -19.72 -24.90 14.42
N TRP A 958 -18.71 -24.09 14.14
CA TRP A 958 -17.47 -24.45 13.46
C TRP A 958 -16.24 -23.89 14.20
N PHE A 959 -15.15 -24.64 14.20
CA PHE A 959 -13.96 -24.34 15.01
C PHE A 959 -12.70 -24.36 14.15
N MET A 960 -12.14 -23.19 13.87
CA MET A 960 -10.97 -22.99 13.01
C MET A 960 -9.69 -22.87 13.86
N LYS A 961 -8.73 -23.77 13.64
CA LYS A 961 -7.33 -23.60 14.07
C LYS A 961 -6.58 -22.82 13.00
N ALA A 962 -5.91 -21.76 13.42
CA ALA A 962 -4.91 -21.05 12.62
C ALA A 962 -3.66 -20.79 13.46
N ASP A 963 -2.55 -20.54 12.78
CA ASP A 963 -1.31 -20.06 13.40
C ASP A 963 -1.22 -18.52 13.26
N ASP A 964 -0.30 -17.89 13.98
CA ASP A 964 -0.21 -16.42 14.04
C ASP A 964 0.30 -15.74 12.75
N ASP A 965 0.69 -16.52 11.74
CA ASP A 965 1.02 -16.11 10.38
C ASP A 965 0.03 -16.60 9.30
N THR A 966 -1.07 -17.27 9.66
CA THR A 966 -2.14 -17.61 8.73
C THR A 966 -3.03 -16.39 8.40
N TYR A 967 -3.54 -16.30 7.16
CA TYR A 967 -4.62 -15.37 6.77
C TYR A 967 -5.86 -16.15 6.30
N VAL A 968 -7.05 -15.79 6.79
CA VAL A 968 -8.32 -16.46 6.45
C VAL A 968 -9.33 -15.48 5.87
N ILE A 969 -9.86 -15.78 4.68
CA ILE A 969 -11.00 -15.05 4.10
C ILE A 969 -12.27 -15.64 4.70
N MET A 970 -12.74 -15.05 5.80
CA MET A 970 -13.85 -15.58 6.61
C MET A 970 -15.17 -15.69 5.85
N GLU A 971 -15.40 -14.83 4.87
CA GLU A 971 -16.56 -14.86 3.97
C GLU A 971 -16.56 -16.13 3.11
N ASN A 972 -15.41 -16.45 2.50
CA ASN A 972 -15.23 -17.66 1.69
C ASN A 972 -15.33 -18.92 2.57
N LEU A 973 -14.77 -18.88 3.78
CA LEU A 973 -14.87 -19.97 4.75
C LEU A 973 -16.34 -20.23 5.13
N ARG A 974 -17.09 -19.20 5.53
CA ARG A 974 -18.51 -19.33 5.85
C ARG A 974 -19.36 -19.79 4.68
N TYR A 975 -19.07 -19.30 3.47
CA TYR A 975 -19.77 -19.76 2.28
C TYR A 975 -19.51 -21.24 2.00
N PHE A 976 -18.27 -21.70 2.07
CA PHE A 976 -17.92 -23.12 1.98
C PHE A 976 -18.64 -23.96 3.04
N LEU A 977 -18.66 -23.50 4.29
CA LEU A 977 -19.31 -24.19 5.41
C LEU A 977 -20.85 -24.14 5.37
N SER A 978 -21.46 -23.24 4.59
CA SER A 978 -22.92 -23.08 4.52
C SER A 978 -23.66 -24.28 3.93
N SER A 979 -22.95 -25.12 3.16
CA SER A 979 -23.47 -26.39 2.62
C SER A 979 -23.09 -27.62 3.45
N GLN A 980 -22.40 -27.44 4.58
CA GLN A 980 -21.85 -28.52 5.40
C GLN A 980 -22.68 -28.72 6.69
N ASN A 981 -22.76 -29.96 7.15
CA ASN A 981 -23.50 -30.32 8.37
C ASN A 981 -22.57 -30.39 9.59
N THR A 982 -22.89 -29.61 10.63
CA THR A 982 -22.08 -29.48 11.85
C THR A 982 -22.17 -30.70 12.78
N LYS A 983 -23.16 -31.58 12.56
CA LYS A 983 -23.36 -32.83 13.31
C LYS A 983 -22.58 -34.01 12.76
N ASP A 984 -22.07 -33.92 11.53
CA ASP A 984 -21.24 -34.98 10.96
C ASP A 984 -19.82 -34.87 11.53
N PRO A 985 -19.16 -35.99 11.89
CA PRO A 985 -17.81 -35.97 12.45
C PRO A 985 -16.79 -35.69 11.34
N VAL A 986 -16.70 -34.44 10.90
CA VAL A 986 -15.88 -34.00 9.77
C VAL A 986 -14.97 -32.83 10.12
N TYR A 987 -13.87 -32.72 9.40
CA TYR A 987 -12.96 -31.58 9.42
C TYR A 987 -12.44 -31.32 8.00
N PHE A 988 -11.93 -30.11 7.76
CA PHE A 988 -11.53 -29.60 6.45
C PHE A 988 -10.23 -28.80 6.57
N GLY A 989 -9.41 -28.76 5.51
CA GLY A 989 -8.13 -28.05 5.48
C GLY A 989 -7.33 -28.37 4.22
N HIS A 990 -6.02 -28.14 4.21
CA HIS A 990 -5.17 -28.55 3.09
C HIS A 990 -4.76 -30.04 3.21
N HIS A 991 -5.28 -30.91 2.34
CA HIS A 991 -5.22 -32.37 2.49
C HIS A 991 -3.86 -32.97 2.06
N PHE A 992 -3.23 -33.71 2.95
CA PHE A 992 -2.05 -34.53 2.69
C PHE A 992 -2.41 -36.02 2.70
N LYS A 993 -1.94 -36.78 1.69
CA LYS A 993 -2.30 -38.19 1.42
C LYS A 993 -1.39 -39.25 2.06
N THR A 994 -0.42 -38.84 2.87
CA THR A 994 0.59 -39.75 3.47
C THR A 994 0.51 -39.75 4.99
N ILE A 995 1.29 -40.63 5.65
CA ILE A 995 1.38 -40.81 7.11
C ILE A 995 0.12 -41.37 7.79
N VAL A 996 -1.08 -41.03 7.31
CA VAL A 996 -2.40 -41.46 7.83
C VAL A 996 -3.21 -42.06 6.68
N LYS A 997 -4.01 -43.11 6.92
CA LYS A 997 -4.69 -43.85 5.83
C LYS A 997 -5.79 -43.03 5.16
N GLN A 998 -6.54 -42.22 5.92
CA GLN A 998 -7.48 -41.22 5.38
C GLN A 998 -6.82 -39.88 4.97
N GLY A 999 -5.48 -39.80 5.08
CA GLY A 999 -4.74 -38.55 5.04
C GLY A 999 -4.96 -37.67 6.28
N TYR A 1000 -4.44 -36.44 6.24
CA TYR A 1000 -4.56 -35.45 7.30
C TYR A 1000 -4.57 -34.03 6.73
N TYR A 1001 -4.84 -33.00 7.54
CA TYR A 1001 -4.79 -31.60 7.10
C TYR A 1001 -3.61 -30.87 7.70
N SER A 1002 -2.94 -30.05 6.89
CA SER A 1002 -1.83 -29.19 7.32
C SER A 1002 -2.20 -28.27 8.48
N GLY A 1003 -1.35 -28.25 9.50
CA GLY A 1003 -1.51 -27.30 10.62
C GLY A 1003 -1.28 -25.84 10.20
N GLY A 1004 -0.38 -25.60 9.23
CA GLY A 1004 0.04 -24.25 8.82
C GLY A 1004 -0.90 -23.56 7.83
N ALA A 1005 -1.65 -24.32 7.03
CA ALA A 1005 -2.77 -23.78 6.25
C ALA A 1005 -4.00 -23.46 7.13
N GLY A 1006 -3.98 -23.92 8.38
CA GLY A 1006 -5.14 -24.02 9.24
C GLY A 1006 -6.12 -25.13 8.81
N TYR A 1007 -6.98 -25.51 9.75
CA TYR A 1007 -8.02 -26.50 9.53
C TYR A 1007 -9.27 -26.13 10.36
N VAL A 1008 -10.45 -26.47 9.83
CA VAL A 1008 -11.75 -26.20 10.47
C VAL A 1008 -12.48 -27.50 10.80
N LEU A 1009 -12.98 -27.60 12.03
CA LEU A 1009 -13.69 -28.75 12.57
C LEU A 1009 -15.19 -28.45 12.68
N SER A 1010 -16.00 -29.46 12.38
CA SER A 1010 -17.40 -29.53 12.81
C SER A 1010 -17.53 -29.57 14.33
N LYS A 1011 -18.72 -29.22 14.84
CA LYS A 1011 -19.05 -29.31 16.27
C LYS A 1011 -18.95 -30.73 16.82
N GLU A 1012 -19.38 -31.74 16.06
CA GLU A 1012 -19.22 -33.15 16.46
C GLU A 1012 -17.74 -33.59 16.46
N ALA A 1013 -16.92 -33.15 15.50
CA ALA A 1013 -15.49 -33.46 15.50
C ALA A 1013 -14.76 -32.88 16.73
N LEU A 1014 -15.02 -31.61 17.07
CA LEU A 1014 -14.46 -30.98 18.28
C LEU A 1014 -14.84 -31.75 19.55
N LYS A 1015 -16.12 -32.12 19.68
CA LYS A 1015 -16.63 -32.88 20.84
C LYS A 1015 -15.87 -34.18 21.05
N ARG A 1016 -15.63 -34.95 19.98
CA ARG A 1016 -14.91 -36.23 20.06
C ARG A 1016 -13.46 -36.08 20.50
N ILE A 1017 -12.74 -35.10 19.95
CA ILE A 1017 -11.33 -34.89 20.31
C ILE A 1017 -11.16 -34.33 21.72
N ALA A 1018 -12.06 -33.47 22.20
CA ALA A 1018 -12.01 -32.97 23.57
C ALA A 1018 -12.32 -34.05 24.61
N THR A 1019 -13.40 -34.83 24.40
CA THR A 1019 -13.86 -35.85 25.36
C THR A 1019 -12.99 -37.12 25.34
N THR A 1020 -12.68 -37.66 24.16
CA THR A 1020 -12.01 -38.97 24.03
C THR A 1020 -10.52 -38.83 23.72
N GLY A 1021 -10.08 -37.71 23.13
CA GLY A 1021 -8.68 -37.47 22.77
C GLY A 1021 -7.72 -37.25 23.96
N ASN A 1022 -8.21 -37.30 25.20
CA ASN A 1022 -7.37 -37.45 26.40
C ASN A 1022 -6.70 -38.84 26.49
N ASN A 1023 -7.29 -39.88 25.87
CA ASN A 1023 -6.82 -41.25 26.01
C ASN A 1023 -5.60 -41.52 25.10
N PRO A 1024 -4.40 -41.84 25.64
CA PRO A 1024 -3.19 -42.07 24.85
C PRO A 1024 -3.29 -43.22 23.85
N LYS A 1025 -4.25 -44.16 24.03
CA LYS A 1025 -4.52 -45.23 23.05
C LYS A 1025 -5.06 -44.67 21.73
N PHE A 1026 -5.80 -43.57 21.78
CA PHE A 1026 -6.39 -42.92 20.60
C PHE A 1026 -5.46 -41.81 20.10
N CYS A 1027 -5.10 -40.85 20.95
CA CYS A 1027 -4.43 -39.63 20.54
C CYS A 1027 -3.12 -39.40 21.30
N ARG A 1028 -2.06 -39.02 20.58
CA ARG A 1028 -0.77 -38.67 21.19
C ARG A 1028 -0.91 -37.38 22.00
N GLN A 1029 -0.39 -37.38 23.23
CA GLN A 1029 -0.55 -36.23 24.13
C GLN A 1029 0.54 -35.17 23.96
N ASP A 1030 1.77 -35.55 23.58
CA ASP A 1030 2.81 -34.60 23.18
C ASP A 1030 3.87 -35.20 22.24
N GLY A 1031 4.64 -34.34 21.56
CA GLY A 1031 5.66 -34.74 20.59
C GLY A 1031 5.09 -35.13 19.22
N GLY A 1032 6.00 -35.36 18.26
CA GLY A 1032 5.66 -35.62 16.85
C GLY A 1032 5.37 -34.32 16.08
N ALA A 1033 4.87 -34.47 14.84
CA ALA A 1033 4.32 -33.35 14.08
C ALA A 1033 2.83 -33.21 14.41
N GLU A 1034 2.42 -32.03 14.90
CA GLU A 1034 1.08 -31.73 15.42
C GLU A 1034 -0.04 -32.20 14.48
N ASP A 1035 0.05 -31.82 13.22
CA ASP A 1035 -0.96 -32.07 12.19
C ASP A 1035 -1.06 -33.55 11.79
N ALA A 1036 0.08 -34.24 11.67
CA ALA A 1036 0.12 -35.67 11.37
C ALA A 1036 -0.36 -36.53 12.56
N GLU A 1037 -0.01 -36.17 13.79
CA GLU A 1037 -0.50 -36.84 15.01
C GLU A 1037 -1.99 -36.55 15.25
N LEU A 1038 -2.44 -35.34 14.93
CA LEU A 1038 -3.86 -34.98 14.89
C LEU A 1038 -4.63 -35.80 13.85
N GLY A 1039 -4.07 -36.01 12.66
CA GLY A 1039 -4.66 -36.88 11.63
C GLY A 1039 -4.89 -38.32 12.12
N LYS A 1040 -3.89 -38.92 12.78
CA LYS A 1040 -4.00 -40.24 13.42
C LYS A 1040 -5.06 -40.26 14.52
N CYS A 1041 -5.13 -39.20 15.32
CA CYS A 1041 -6.15 -39.01 16.35
C CYS A 1041 -7.56 -38.96 15.74
N MET A 1042 -7.79 -38.14 14.71
CA MET A 1042 -9.07 -38.03 14.02
C MET A 1042 -9.53 -39.35 13.40
N GLU A 1043 -8.63 -40.07 12.73
CA GLU A 1043 -8.93 -41.37 12.13
C GLU A 1043 -9.44 -42.39 13.17
N ARG A 1044 -8.76 -42.47 14.32
CA ARG A 1044 -9.14 -43.37 15.43
C ARG A 1044 -10.39 -42.93 16.19
N LEU A 1045 -10.76 -41.65 16.13
CA LEU A 1045 -12.00 -41.09 16.67
C LEU A 1045 -13.17 -41.15 15.67
N GLY A 1046 -12.95 -41.70 14.48
CA GLY A 1046 -13.96 -41.76 13.41
C GLY A 1046 -14.36 -40.40 12.87
N VAL A 1047 -13.45 -39.41 12.94
CA VAL A 1047 -13.58 -38.09 12.31
C VAL A 1047 -12.96 -38.14 10.92
N LYS A 1048 -13.76 -37.88 9.89
CA LYS A 1048 -13.39 -38.04 8.49
C LYS A 1048 -12.79 -36.77 7.89
N THR A 1049 -11.75 -36.93 7.09
CA THR A 1049 -11.35 -35.95 6.08
C THR A 1049 -12.43 -35.85 5.00
N VAL A 1050 -12.80 -34.63 4.60
CA VAL A 1050 -13.75 -34.34 3.52
C VAL A 1050 -13.12 -33.38 2.51
N ASN A 1051 -13.44 -33.56 1.23
CA ASN A 1051 -12.89 -32.73 0.16
C ASN A 1051 -13.28 -31.25 0.36
N SER A 1052 -12.28 -30.39 0.53
CA SER A 1052 -12.38 -28.94 0.72
C SER A 1052 -11.88 -28.14 -0.49
N THR A 1053 -11.81 -28.77 -1.66
CA THR A 1053 -11.58 -28.08 -2.94
C THR A 1053 -12.83 -27.33 -3.41
N ASP A 1054 -12.71 -26.57 -4.50
CA ASP A 1054 -13.86 -26.04 -5.23
C ASP A 1054 -14.43 -27.06 -6.24
N ALA A 1055 -15.48 -26.65 -6.96
CA ALA A 1055 -16.13 -27.51 -7.97
C ALA A 1055 -15.20 -27.88 -9.16
N MET A 1056 -14.03 -27.26 -9.27
CA MET A 1056 -12.99 -27.57 -10.27
C MET A 1056 -11.84 -28.40 -9.67
N GLY A 1057 -11.95 -28.85 -8.41
CA GLY A 1057 -10.90 -29.61 -7.73
C GLY A 1057 -9.72 -28.76 -7.23
N ARG A 1058 -9.84 -27.42 -7.20
CA ARG A 1058 -8.75 -26.54 -6.74
C ARG A 1058 -8.81 -26.34 -5.22
N SER A 1059 -7.67 -26.36 -4.55
CA SER A 1059 -7.61 -26.20 -3.08
C SER A 1059 -8.17 -24.84 -2.63
N ARG A 1060 -8.82 -24.82 -1.46
CA ARG A 1060 -9.25 -23.59 -0.75
C ARG A 1060 -8.35 -23.24 0.44
N PHE A 1061 -7.50 -24.17 0.86
CA PHE A 1061 -6.57 -24.05 1.98
C PHE A 1061 -5.14 -24.18 1.45
N HIS A 1062 -4.25 -23.27 1.83
CA HIS A 1062 -2.95 -23.08 1.19
C HIS A 1062 -1.84 -23.05 2.25
N CYS A 1063 -0.86 -23.95 2.11
CA CYS A 1063 0.27 -24.09 3.07
C CYS A 1063 1.41 -23.09 2.87
N PHE A 1064 1.33 -22.24 1.86
CA PHE A 1064 2.41 -21.35 1.40
C PHE A 1064 1.80 -20.03 0.90
N ASP A 1065 2.66 -19.03 0.71
CA ASP A 1065 2.28 -17.74 0.13
C ASP A 1065 1.78 -17.83 -1.32
N LEU A 1066 1.12 -16.77 -1.78
CA LEU A 1066 0.52 -16.69 -3.11
C LEU A 1066 1.56 -16.88 -4.23
N GLU A 1067 2.79 -16.41 -4.03
CA GLU A 1067 3.91 -16.54 -4.96
C GLU A 1067 4.27 -18.01 -5.18
N THR A 1068 4.43 -18.78 -4.11
CA THR A 1068 4.68 -20.24 -4.17
C THR A 1068 3.55 -21.00 -4.90
N HIS A 1069 2.29 -20.60 -4.69
CA HIS A 1069 1.14 -21.26 -5.37
C HIS A 1069 1.02 -20.87 -6.86
N LEU A 1070 1.41 -19.65 -7.24
CA LEU A 1070 1.37 -19.17 -8.63
C LEU A 1070 2.52 -19.69 -9.50
N PHE A 1071 3.71 -19.86 -8.92
CA PHE A 1071 4.93 -20.23 -9.65
C PHE A 1071 5.42 -21.66 -9.37
N GLY A 1072 4.64 -22.49 -8.67
CA GLY A 1072 5.02 -23.88 -8.39
C GLY A 1072 6.31 -24.02 -7.58
N GLY A 1073 6.67 -23.03 -6.76
CA GLY A 1073 7.90 -23.00 -5.96
C GLY A 1073 7.95 -24.01 -4.80
N TYR A 1074 7.09 -25.04 -4.81
CA TYR A 1074 6.89 -25.92 -3.68
C TYR A 1074 8.13 -26.77 -3.37
N PRO A 1075 8.46 -26.98 -2.07
CA PRO A 1075 9.54 -27.89 -1.69
C PRO A 1075 9.20 -29.33 -2.09
N GLY A 1076 10.21 -30.12 -2.48
CA GLY A 1076 10.04 -31.45 -3.11
C GLY A 1076 9.17 -32.45 -2.34
N TRP A 1077 9.07 -32.33 -1.01
CA TRP A 1077 8.19 -33.18 -0.20
C TRP A 1077 6.70 -32.89 -0.41
N TYR A 1078 6.33 -31.65 -0.76
CA TYR A 1078 4.94 -31.24 -0.91
C TYR A 1078 4.28 -31.90 -2.12
N TYR A 1079 4.97 -31.94 -3.27
CA TYR A 1079 4.54 -32.69 -4.46
C TYR A 1079 4.22 -34.17 -4.17
N LYS A 1080 5.02 -34.80 -3.29
CA LYS A 1080 4.82 -36.18 -2.88
C LYS A 1080 3.61 -36.36 -1.97
N TYR A 1081 3.30 -35.35 -1.14
CA TYR A 1081 2.36 -35.48 -0.02
C TYR A 1081 1.02 -34.77 -0.21
N ASP A 1082 0.89 -33.74 -1.06
CA ASP A 1082 -0.39 -33.12 -1.38
C ASP A 1082 -1.36 -34.13 -2.02
N ALA A 1083 -2.58 -34.18 -1.51
CA ALA A 1083 -3.64 -35.04 -2.00
C ALA A 1083 -4.35 -34.47 -3.23
N ASN A 1084 -4.32 -33.15 -3.42
CA ASN A 1084 -5.00 -32.47 -4.53
C ASN A 1084 -4.22 -32.58 -5.85
N GLY A 1085 -2.98 -33.05 -5.80
CA GLY A 1085 -2.16 -33.36 -6.98
C GLY A 1085 -1.35 -32.17 -7.49
N ALA A 1086 -0.67 -31.45 -6.60
CA ALA A 1086 0.34 -30.45 -6.94
C ALA A 1086 1.28 -30.99 -8.03
N LYS A 1087 1.42 -30.23 -9.12
CA LYS A 1087 2.26 -30.57 -10.27
C LYS A 1087 3.41 -29.57 -10.36
N LYS A 1088 4.61 -30.05 -10.70
CA LYS A 1088 5.65 -29.13 -11.18
C LYS A 1088 5.19 -28.50 -12.48
N VAL A 1089 5.53 -27.24 -12.70
CA VAL A 1089 5.07 -26.51 -13.90
C VAL A 1089 5.72 -27.09 -15.17
N GLU A 1090 6.89 -27.73 -15.07
CA GLU A 1090 7.51 -28.51 -16.15
C GLU A 1090 6.77 -29.84 -16.48
N GLU A 1091 5.88 -30.35 -15.61
CA GLU A 1091 5.16 -31.63 -15.79
C GLU A 1091 3.73 -31.46 -16.33
N ILE A 1092 3.35 -30.27 -16.82
CA ILE A 1092 2.11 -30.11 -17.61
C ILE A 1092 2.38 -30.59 -19.05
N GLN A 1093 2.55 -31.90 -19.22
CA GLN A 1093 2.44 -32.52 -20.54
C GLN A 1093 1.02 -32.33 -21.07
N VAL A 1094 0.92 -31.66 -22.22
CA VAL A 1094 -0.31 -31.58 -23.02
C VAL A 1094 -0.44 -32.88 -23.83
N GLU A 1095 -0.77 -33.98 -23.16
CA GLU A 1095 -1.28 -35.18 -23.84
C GLU A 1095 -2.79 -35.01 -24.06
N GLY A 1096 -3.21 -34.94 -25.33
CA GLY A 1096 -4.63 -34.79 -25.67
C GLY A 1096 -4.98 -34.09 -26.99
N CYS A 1097 -4.06 -34.00 -27.97
CA CYS A 1097 -4.46 -33.54 -29.30
C CYS A 1097 -3.53 -34.05 -30.43
N SER A 1098 -3.77 -35.27 -30.93
CA SER A 1098 -3.25 -35.71 -32.22
C SER A 1098 -4.08 -36.84 -32.87
N ALA A 1099 -4.17 -36.77 -34.20
CA ALA A 1099 -4.57 -37.81 -35.17
C ALA A 1099 -6.06 -38.23 -35.25
N PHE A 1100 -6.77 -37.58 -36.18
CA PHE A 1100 -7.78 -38.23 -37.03
C PHE A 1100 -7.22 -38.30 -38.47
N ILE A 1101 -6.70 -39.45 -38.90
CA ILE A 1101 -6.53 -39.84 -40.32
C ILE A 1101 -6.78 -41.35 -40.40
N GLY A 1102 -7.80 -41.79 -41.15
CA GLY A 1102 -8.05 -43.22 -41.44
C GLY A 1102 -7.12 -43.76 -42.54
N PRO A 1103 -7.08 -45.09 -42.76
CA PRO A 1103 -8.23 -45.72 -43.43
C PRO A 1103 -8.58 -47.17 -43.02
N LEU A 1104 -9.80 -47.56 -43.42
CA LEU A 1104 -10.32 -48.92 -43.69
C LEU A 1104 -9.41 -50.14 -43.39
N SER A 1105 -9.79 -50.94 -42.39
CA SER A 1105 -9.94 -52.40 -42.51
C SER A 1105 -10.56 -53.02 -41.25
N ASP A 1106 -11.84 -53.38 -41.34
CA ASP A 1106 -12.36 -54.61 -40.71
C ASP A 1106 -11.71 -55.82 -41.42
N PRO A 1107 -11.62 -57.04 -40.83
CA PRO A 1107 -12.70 -57.63 -40.04
C PRO A 1107 -12.34 -58.58 -38.86
N ILE A 1108 -13.40 -59.15 -38.26
CA ILE A 1108 -13.49 -60.42 -37.50
C ILE A 1108 -13.36 -60.33 -35.95
N MET A 1109 -14.53 -60.52 -35.30
CA MET A 1109 -14.88 -61.40 -34.15
C MET A 1109 -13.77 -61.87 -33.16
N SER A 1110 -14.00 -62.05 -31.85
CA SER A 1110 -15.25 -62.38 -31.13
C SER A 1110 -15.20 -62.05 -29.61
N GLN A 1111 -16.39 -61.78 -29.07
CA GLN A 1111 -17.01 -62.22 -27.79
C GLN A 1111 -16.14 -63.08 -26.83
N ALA A 1112 -16.06 -62.77 -25.52
CA ALA A 1112 -17.05 -63.03 -24.43
C ALA A 1112 -17.21 -64.54 -24.09
N ALA A 1113 -17.52 -64.99 -22.87
CA ALA A 1113 -18.06 -64.35 -21.66
C ALA A 1113 -17.63 -65.10 -20.37
N GLY A 1114 -18.11 -64.65 -19.19
CA GLY A 1114 -17.71 -65.21 -17.88
C GLY A 1114 -18.77 -65.30 -16.78
N SER A 1115 -20.07 -65.27 -17.11
CA SER A 1115 -21.18 -65.69 -16.21
C SER A 1115 -22.50 -65.72 -17.02
N ASN A 1116 -23.31 -66.78 -17.12
CA ASN A 1116 -23.21 -68.17 -16.65
C ASN A 1116 -23.97 -69.05 -17.68
N GLY A 1117 -23.54 -70.31 -17.90
CA GLY A 1117 -24.39 -71.31 -18.58
C GLY A 1117 -23.69 -72.19 -19.63
N ASN A 1118 -23.16 -73.33 -19.17
CA ASN A 1118 -22.97 -74.64 -19.82
C ASN A 1118 -22.72 -74.80 -21.35
N VAL A 1119 -21.88 -75.82 -21.64
CA VAL A 1119 -21.80 -76.69 -22.84
C VAL A 1119 -20.65 -76.43 -23.84
N LEU A 1120 -19.65 -77.31 -23.74
CA LEU A 1120 -18.74 -77.90 -24.76
C LEU A 1120 -17.60 -77.11 -25.44
N SER A 1121 -16.39 -77.59 -25.10
CA SER A 1121 -15.26 -77.99 -25.96
C SER A 1121 -14.44 -76.98 -26.76
N SER A 1122 -13.15 -76.89 -26.36
CA SER A 1122 -11.93 -76.75 -27.18
C SER A 1122 -11.84 -75.61 -28.24
N LYS A 1123 -10.76 -74.82 -28.27
CA LYS A 1123 -9.39 -75.12 -27.85
C LYS A 1123 -8.62 -73.85 -27.49
#